data_AF-A0AAD1DM95-F1
#
_entry.id   AF-A0AAD1DM95-F1
#
_cell.length_a   1.000
_cell.length_b   1.000
_cell.length_c   1.000
_cell.angle_alpha   90.00
_cell.angle_beta   90.00
_cell.angle_gamma   90.00
#
_symmetry.space_group_name_H-M   'P 1'
#
loop_
_entity.id
_entity.type
_entity.pdbx_description
1 polymer ?
#
loop_
_entity_poly.entity_id
_entity_poly.type
_entity_poly.pdbx_seq_one_letter_code
_entity_poly.pdbx_strand_id
1 'polypeptide(L)'
;MTVSKNQFYSLENIANWQLKGDEKIKLPILQRSFVWKPNQIETVWDSILRGYPIGAFLLAETTDSTFELLDGQQRSTSISLGFFSPWEENSAKFFDNKNKDYGHIPTVWIDLNPEKVSNTNKYLIRVLTRSHPWGYQAKNNSSTLSVSDRKKALDIFKNAGRNVKYTELKNIDVFPFDANLPIPLVFLLKYIYGNQDASSSKEKLINQIAAIKMNNQKESLYEDFIASNAFDDFIDEISKNLTSYSIPAIVLNSSLIKVANSKEKEDPTLFVRLNSQGTPLNGEELIYSIYKAEFPKSKKLVESISADFIQPSRLLSFVNRLVWSDLNQNNYPNSFSVNQFRDRLNNLDFLKRLEDFIGSDSDSIANKVFKKSFDILLSENEIKLPIILVKSLINDYPEIFFFYLNWIYIHYYNIEPESFSEIKKGFFYLTLFTLDKNKLPKEIWGESSKLYFWTFQNLKKLTYSNYLFITMPKISDLQVVYKMVIEKKVRWNEFYPSKEEYLKLFDNALEEKGFDEGEKSEIYKNQWNHLANQLAWNRNVLIYCQRDYFNKNFQEFNSLEVLSDTNRPWDYDHIYPSSWVYQQQNVNPQIRDWHNMNANLRAISLEENRSDGNREDPKLKAESLKASDFFIIDDKEYWTKIENRIYDEQSAMYLMSAFVTRTINFYKEIYFFIVEKSL
;
A
#
# COMPACT_ATOMS: atom_id res chain seq x y z
N MET A 1 -18.94 -2.39 -40.86
CA MET A 1 -19.66 -3.05 -39.75
C MET A 1 -18.62 -3.76 -38.90
N THR A 2 -18.38 -3.29 -37.68
CA THR A 2 -17.15 -3.54 -36.89
C THR A 2 -17.36 -4.36 -35.61
N VAL A 3 -18.62 -4.67 -35.26
CA VAL A 3 -19.01 -5.51 -34.11
C VAL A 3 -19.56 -6.82 -34.67
N SER A 4 -18.99 -7.97 -34.27
CA SER A 4 -19.36 -9.28 -34.84
C SER A 4 -20.65 -9.83 -34.26
N LYS A 5 -20.95 -9.57 -32.98
CA LYS A 5 -22.20 -9.95 -32.29
C LYS A 5 -22.28 -9.27 -30.92
N ASN A 6 -23.46 -8.78 -30.51
CA ASN A 6 -23.69 -8.49 -29.09
C ASN A 6 -23.96 -9.81 -28.37
N GLN A 7 -23.12 -10.13 -27.37
CA GLN A 7 -23.34 -11.27 -26.49
C GLN A 7 -23.85 -10.78 -25.14
N PHE A 8 -24.61 -11.61 -24.45
CA PHE A 8 -25.08 -11.33 -23.10
C PHE A 8 -24.58 -12.43 -22.19
N TYR A 9 -23.93 -12.05 -21.10
CA TYR A 9 -23.43 -12.98 -20.12
C TYR A 9 -24.22 -12.86 -18.83
N SER A 10 -24.65 -14.00 -18.27
CA SER A 10 -25.13 -14.07 -16.90
C SER A 10 -23.98 -13.85 -15.91
N LEU A 11 -24.32 -13.55 -14.66
CA LEU A 11 -23.34 -13.41 -13.58
C LEU A 11 -22.53 -14.70 -13.36
N GLU A 12 -23.17 -15.87 -13.44
CA GLU A 12 -22.50 -17.17 -13.33
C GLU A 12 -21.47 -17.38 -14.45
N ASN A 13 -21.79 -16.99 -15.69
CA ASN A 13 -20.84 -17.09 -16.80
C ASN A 13 -19.60 -16.22 -16.52
N ILE A 14 -19.81 -14.98 -16.09
CA ILE A 14 -18.72 -14.03 -15.79
C ILE A 14 -17.87 -14.52 -14.62
N ALA A 15 -18.50 -15.02 -13.56
CA ALA A 15 -17.79 -15.54 -12.40
C ALA A 15 -16.85 -16.70 -12.79
N ASN A 16 -17.33 -17.60 -13.64
CA ASN A 16 -16.60 -18.78 -14.09
C ASN A 16 -15.40 -18.47 -15.00
N TRP A 17 -15.30 -17.26 -15.59
CA TRP A 17 -14.10 -16.82 -16.30
C TRP A 17 -12.84 -16.93 -15.43
N GLN A 18 -12.97 -16.76 -14.11
CA GLN A 18 -11.84 -16.82 -13.16
C GLN A 18 -11.95 -18.01 -12.19
N LEU A 19 -13.16 -18.39 -11.76
CA LEU A 19 -13.31 -19.45 -10.75
C LEU A 19 -13.03 -20.85 -11.29
N LYS A 20 -13.51 -21.15 -12.52
CA LYS A 20 -13.26 -22.43 -13.18
C LYS A 20 -12.13 -22.37 -14.21
N GLY A 21 -11.64 -21.16 -14.49
CA GLY A 21 -10.63 -20.90 -15.51
C GLY A 21 -11.14 -21.24 -16.90
N ASP A 22 -12.35 -20.78 -17.25
CA ASP A 22 -12.90 -20.96 -18.61
C ASP A 22 -11.89 -20.45 -19.65
N GLU A 23 -11.33 -21.36 -20.44
CA GLU A 23 -10.28 -21.06 -21.42
C GLU A 23 -10.77 -20.13 -22.54
N LYS A 24 -12.08 -19.88 -22.62
CA LYS A 24 -12.69 -19.01 -23.62
C LYS A 24 -12.49 -17.53 -23.35
N ILE A 25 -12.31 -17.06 -22.11
CA ILE A 25 -12.05 -15.62 -21.85
C ILE A 25 -10.71 -15.45 -21.14
N LYS A 26 -9.81 -14.71 -21.78
CA LYS A 26 -8.48 -14.40 -21.26
C LYS A 26 -8.34 -12.90 -21.05
N LEU A 27 -7.45 -12.51 -20.13
CA LEU A 27 -7.02 -11.12 -20.11
C LEU A 27 -5.99 -10.90 -21.22
N PRO A 28 -6.12 -9.79 -21.99
CA PRO A 28 -5.05 -9.34 -22.86
C PRO A 28 -3.77 -9.24 -22.07
N ILE A 29 -2.68 -9.52 -22.74
CA ILE A 29 -1.34 -9.36 -22.17
C ILE A 29 -1.13 -7.90 -21.70
N LEU A 30 -1.81 -6.94 -22.32
CA LEU A 30 -1.78 -5.52 -21.96
C LEU A 30 -2.48 -5.16 -20.62
N GLN A 31 -3.29 -6.03 -20.02
CA GLN A 31 -4.05 -5.67 -18.80
C GLN A 31 -3.21 -5.63 -17.52
N ARG A 32 -3.57 -4.71 -16.61
CA ARG A 32 -2.91 -4.53 -15.31
C ARG A 32 -3.45 -5.50 -14.25
N SER A 33 -2.81 -5.53 -13.08
CA SER A 33 -3.30 -6.23 -11.89
C SER A 33 -4.65 -5.67 -11.41
N PHE A 34 -5.35 -6.41 -10.54
CA PHE A 34 -6.53 -5.87 -9.86
C PHE A 34 -6.12 -4.63 -9.04
N VAL A 35 -6.98 -3.63 -8.82
CA VAL A 35 -6.61 -2.44 -8.00
C VAL A 35 -7.77 -1.83 -7.22
N TRP A 36 -8.97 -2.39 -7.35
CA TRP A 36 -10.17 -1.80 -6.75
C TRP A 36 -10.21 -1.94 -5.24
N LYS A 37 -10.66 -0.90 -4.56
CA LYS A 37 -10.88 -0.89 -3.10
C LYS A 37 -12.14 -1.67 -2.71
N PRO A 38 -12.24 -2.16 -1.46
CA PRO A 38 -13.44 -2.81 -0.92
C PRO A 38 -14.76 -2.08 -1.25
N ASN A 39 -14.83 -0.77 -1.03
CA ASN A 39 -16.03 0.03 -1.30
C ASN A 39 -16.45 0.04 -2.78
N GLN A 40 -15.52 -0.10 -3.74
CA GLN A 40 -15.84 -0.18 -5.16
C GLN A 40 -16.50 -1.52 -5.51
N ILE A 41 -16.02 -2.62 -4.90
CA ILE A 41 -16.62 -3.96 -5.02
C ILE A 41 -18.03 -3.96 -4.43
N GLU A 42 -18.20 -3.39 -3.23
CA GLU A 42 -19.51 -3.26 -2.58
C GLU A 42 -20.51 -2.48 -3.44
N THR A 43 -20.07 -1.38 -4.06
CA THR A 43 -20.92 -0.52 -4.91
C THR A 43 -21.40 -1.24 -6.18
N VAL A 44 -20.53 -2.03 -6.82
CA VAL A 44 -20.92 -2.82 -7.99
C VAL A 44 -21.95 -3.88 -7.63
N TRP A 45 -21.75 -4.58 -6.52
CA TRP A 45 -22.73 -5.57 -6.06
C TRP A 45 -24.06 -4.94 -5.65
N ASP A 46 -24.04 -3.77 -5.00
CA ASP A 46 -25.29 -3.05 -4.66
C ASP A 46 -26.07 -2.68 -5.93
N SER A 47 -25.36 -2.23 -6.98
CA SER A 47 -25.95 -1.93 -8.28
C SER A 47 -26.57 -3.17 -8.94
N ILE A 48 -25.86 -4.30 -8.93
CA ILE A 48 -26.33 -5.57 -9.51
C ILE A 48 -27.59 -6.06 -8.80
N LEU A 49 -27.61 -6.06 -7.45
CA LEU A 49 -28.75 -6.55 -6.67
C LEU A 49 -30.00 -5.68 -6.86
N ARG A 50 -29.83 -4.37 -7.10
CA ARG A 50 -30.92 -3.44 -7.45
C ARG A 50 -31.42 -3.59 -8.89
N GLY A 51 -30.76 -4.38 -9.73
CA GLY A 51 -31.02 -4.47 -11.16
C GLY A 51 -30.54 -3.25 -11.97
N TYR A 52 -29.67 -2.40 -11.41
CA TYR A 52 -29.09 -1.30 -12.17
C TYR A 52 -28.09 -1.81 -13.19
N PRO A 53 -28.15 -1.35 -14.46
CA PRO A 53 -27.21 -1.80 -15.46
C PRO A 53 -25.78 -1.38 -15.08
N ILE A 54 -24.86 -2.32 -15.10
CA ILE A 54 -23.43 -2.02 -15.06
C ILE A 54 -22.88 -1.93 -16.48
N GLY A 55 -21.81 -1.15 -16.67
CA GLY A 55 -21.24 -0.93 -18.00
C GLY A 55 -20.84 -2.24 -18.71
N ALA A 56 -21.01 -2.25 -20.03
CA ALA A 56 -20.76 -3.40 -20.89
C ALA A 56 -19.31 -3.89 -20.80
N PHE A 57 -19.10 -5.19 -21.01
CA PHE A 57 -17.77 -5.72 -21.29
C PHE A 57 -17.39 -5.46 -22.74
N LEU A 58 -16.10 -5.29 -22.98
CA LEU A 58 -15.57 -5.23 -24.34
C LEU A 58 -14.68 -6.45 -24.55
N LEU A 59 -15.06 -7.28 -25.51
CA LEU A 59 -14.35 -8.50 -25.85
C LEU A 59 -13.74 -8.39 -27.25
N ALA A 60 -12.60 -9.03 -27.42
CA ALA A 60 -11.93 -9.21 -28.69
C ALA A 60 -11.96 -10.68 -29.08
N GLU A 61 -12.56 -11.03 -30.22
CA GLU A 61 -12.49 -12.40 -30.72
C GLU A 61 -11.07 -12.71 -31.25
N THR A 62 -10.48 -13.83 -30.82
CA THR A 62 -9.17 -14.30 -31.28
C THR A 62 -9.32 -15.31 -32.41
N THR A 63 -8.21 -15.64 -33.08
CA THR A 63 -8.19 -16.66 -34.15
C THR A 63 -8.58 -18.05 -33.67
N ASP A 64 -8.42 -18.32 -32.37
CA ASP A 64 -8.64 -19.63 -31.76
C ASP A 64 -10.07 -19.76 -31.21
N SER A 65 -10.99 -18.89 -31.65
CA SER A 65 -12.39 -18.83 -31.15
C SER A 65 -12.48 -18.61 -29.63
N THR A 66 -11.47 -17.95 -29.04
CA THR A 66 -11.49 -17.45 -27.66
C THR A 66 -11.65 -15.93 -27.65
N PHE A 67 -11.83 -15.33 -26.49
CA PHE A 67 -12.06 -13.90 -26.31
C PHE A 67 -11.02 -13.29 -25.38
N GLU A 68 -10.55 -12.08 -25.70
CA GLU A 68 -9.78 -11.27 -24.76
C GLU A 68 -10.63 -10.15 -24.17
N LEU A 69 -10.57 -9.98 -22.85
CA LEU A 69 -11.32 -8.95 -22.12
C LEU A 69 -10.57 -7.60 -22.16
N LEU A 70 -10.97 -6.73 -23.09
CA LEU A 70 -10.36 -5.42 -23.29
C LEU A 70 -10.76 -4.39 -22.23
N ASP A 71 -12.03 -4.39 -21.80
CA ASP A 71 -12.57 -3.52 -20.74
C ASP A 71 -13.48 -4.29 -19.78
N GLY A 72 -13.42 -3.91 -18.50
CA GLY A 72 -14.28 -4.44 -17.44
C GLY A 72 -13.63 -5.47 -16.52
N GLN A 73 -12.32 -5.70 -16.60
CA GLN A 73 -11.58 -6.62 -15.71
C GLN A 73 -11.93 -6.45 -14.23
N GLN A 74 -11.91 -5.20 -13.73
CA GLN A 74 -12.14 -4.95 -12.30
C GLN A 74 -13.58 -5.32 -11.89
N ARG A 75 -14.56 -5.09 -12.78
CA ARG A 75 -15.96 -5.51 -12.60
C ARG A 75 -16.08 -7.04 -12.64
N SER A 76 -15.45 -7.71 -13.60
CA SER A 76 -15.52 -9.17 -13.71
C SER A 76 -14.87 -9.85 -12.51
N THR A 77 -13.72 -9.36 -12.01
CA THR A 77 -13.10 -9.86 -10.77
C THR A 77 -13.97 -9.60 -9.55
N SER A 78 -14.61 -8.44 -9.44
CA SER A 78 -15.57 -8.17 -8.36
C SER A 78 -16.76 -9.15 -8.38
N ILE A 79 -17.27 -9.48 -9.57
CA ILE A 79 -18.32 -10.50 -9.75
C ILE A 79 -17.79 -11.89 -9.36
N SER A 80 -16.61 -12.29 -9.83
CA SER A 80 -16.00 -13.57 -9.43
C SER A 80 -15.80 -13.68 -7.91
N LEU A 81 -15.41 -12.60 -7.22
CA LEU A 81 -15.28 -12.58 -5.75
C LEU A 81 -16.61 -12.84 -5.02
N GLY A 82 -17.75 -12.41 -5.58
CA GLY A 82 -19.04 -12.69 -4.94
C GLY A 82 -19.53 -14.13 -5.09
N PHE A 83 -19.03 -14.87 -6.07
CA PHE A 83 -19.27 -16.31 -6.23
C PHE A 83 -18.19 -17.19 -5.60
N PHE A 84 -17.11 -16.59 -5.07
CA PHE A 84 -16.02 -17.33 -4.44
C PHE A 84 -16.44 -17.84 -3.04
N SER A 85 -16.18 -19.12 -2.77
CA SER A 85 -16.55 -19.77 -1.49
C SER A 85 -15.33 -20.38 -0.81
N PRO A 86 -14.75 -19.76 0.23
CA PRO A 86 -13.60 -20.32 0.95
C PRO A 86 -13.93 -21.60 1.76
N TRP A 87 -15.20 -21.99 1.88
CA TRP A 87 -15.65 -23.21 2.55
C TRP A 87 -15.65 -24.45 1.65
N GLU A 88 -15.25 -24.31 0.39
CA GLU A 88 -15.20 -25.40 -0.59
C GLU A 88 -13.77 -25.58 -1.12
N GLU A 89 -13.50 -26.74 -1.72
CA GLU A 89 -12.25 -26.95 -2.45
C GLU A 89 -12.23 -26.02 -3.68
N ASN A 90 -11.23 -25.14 -3.74
CA ASN A 90 -11.15 -24.13 -4.80
C ASN A 90 -9.93 -24.36 -5.70
N SER A 91 -10.18 -24.28 -7.00
CA SER A 91 -9.17 -24.22 -8.06
C SER A 91 -9.14 -22.84 -8.74
N ALA A 92 -9.70 -21.82 -8.07
CA ALA A 92 -9.89 -20.48 -8.62
C ALA A 92 -8.58 -19.88 -9.13
N LYS A 93 -8.60 -19.44 -10.39
CA LYS A 93 -7.50 -18.75 -11.05
C LYS A 93 -7.93 -17.32 -11.33
N PHE A 94 -8.00 -16.52 -10.28
CA PHE A 94 -8.20 -15.08 -10.44
C PHE A 94 -7.15 -14.53 -11.41
N PHE A 95 -7.57 -13.55 -12.21
CA PHE A 95 -6.71 -12.99 -13.23
C PHE A 95 -5.37 -12.44 -12.69
N ASP A 96 -5.38 -11.97 -11.43
CA ASP A 96 -4.18 -11.62 -10.69
C ASP A 96 -3.72 -12.81 -9.83
N ASN A 97 -3.05 -13.77 -10.47
CA ASN A 97 -2.70 -15.09 -9.91
C ASN A 97 -1.54 -15.05 -8.89
N LYS A 98 -1.33 -13.92 -8.20
CA LYS A 98 -0.16 -13.69 -7.33
C LYS A 98 -0.28 -14.39 -5.96
N ASN A 99 -1.49 -14.59 -5.45
CA ASN A 99 -1.71 -15.22 -4.15
C ASN A 99 -2.48 -16.54 -4.30
N LYS A 100 -1.79 -17.67 -4.11
CA LYS A 100 -2.41 -19.00 -3.94
C LYS A 100 -2.95 -19.23 -2.52
N ASP A 101 -2.87 -18.22 -1.66
CA ASP A 101 -3.41 -18.28 -0.31
C ASP A 101 -4.92 -18.04 -0.32
N TYR A 102 -5.67 -19.08 -0.69
CA TYR A 102 -7.13 -19.07 -0.74
C TYR A 102 -7.77 -18.74 0.62
N GLY A 103 -7.03 -18.90 1.72
CA GLY A 103 -7.50 -18.59 3.07
C GLY A 103 -7.68 -17.10 3.34
N HIS A 104 -7.11 -16.22 2.50
CA HIS A 104 -7.10 -14.77 2.68
C HIS A 104 -7.54 -13.99 1.43
N ILE A 105 -8.10 -14.66 0.42
CA ILE A 105 -8.73 -13.98 -0.72
C ILE A 105 -9.92 -13.15 -0.20
N PRO A 106 -10.12 -11.90 -0.66
CA PRO A 106 -11.25 -11.09 -0.20
C PRO A 106 -12.59 -11.81 -0.36
N THR A 107 -13.45 -11.73 0.64
CA THR A 107 -14.77 -12.37 0.63
C THR A 107 -15.87 -11.32 0.61
N VAL A 108 -16.91 -11.54 -0.19
CA VAL A 108 -18.07 -10.66 -0.30
C VAL A 108 -19.21 -11.24 0.54
N TRP A 109 -19.80 -10.40 1.38
CA TRP A 109 -20.89 -10.70 2.30
C TRP A 109 -22.08 -9.80 2.04
N ILE A 110 -23.27 -10.27 2.40
CA ILE A 110 -24.52 -9.50 2.40
C ILE A 110 -25.25 -9.72 3.72
N ASP A 111 -25.77 -8.64 4.30
CA ASP A 111 -26.68 -8.73 5.44
C ASP A 111 -28.11 -8.98 4.96
N LEU A 112 -28.73 -10.05 5.48
CA LEU A 112 -30.10 -10.40 5.18
C LEU A 112 -31.12 -9.44 5.82
N ASN A 113 -30.77 -8.83 6.95
CA ASN A 113 -31.67 -7.95 7.69
C ASN A 113 -30.91 -6.81 8.38
N PRO A 114 -30.34 -5.87 7.59
CA PRO A 114 -29.48 -4.83 8.13
C PRO A 114 -30.25 -3.80 8.94
N GLU A 115 -29.76 -3.48 10.14
CA GLU A 115 -30.30 -2.37 10.95
C GLU A 115 -29.90 -0.99 10.40
N LYS A 116 -28.80 -0.95 9.64
CA LYS A 116 -28.17 0.27 9.12
C LYS A 116 -27.56 0.01 7.76
N VAL A 117 -27.80 0.92 6.83
CA VAL A 117 -27.17 0.95 5.51
C VAL A 117 -26.62 2.35 5.26
N SER A 118 -25.62 2.50 4.39
CA SER A 118 -25.16 3.81 3.96
C SER A 118 -26.28 4.56 3.24
N ASN A 119 -26.20 5.89 3.21
CA ASN A 119 -27.19 6.71 2.50
C ASN A 119 -27.18 6.46 0.98
N THR A 120 -26.12 5.84 0.44
CA THR A 120 -25.96 5.58 -0.99
C THR A 120 -26.38 4.17 -1.39
N ASN A 121 -26.29 3.20 -0.48
CA ASN A 121 -26.51 1.77 -0.76
C ASN A 121 -27.90 1.32 -0.27
N LYS A 122 -28.48 0.29 -0.89
CA LYS A 122 -29.77 -0.30 -0.49
C LYS A 122 -29.52 -1.56 0.31
N TYR A 123 -28.54 -2.34 -0.12
CA TYR A 123 -28.12 -3.55 0.55
C TYR A 123 -26.83 -3.31 1.33
N LEU A 124 -26.71 -3.98 2.48
CA LEU A 124 -25.47 -3.94 3.25
C LEU A 124 -24.51 -5.02 2.75
N ILE A 125 -23.70 -4.66 1.76
CA ILE A 125 -22.63 -5.50 1.25
C ILE A 125 -21.33 -5.18 1.98
N ARG A 126 -20.54 -6.22 2.28
CA ARG A 126 -19.22 -6.07 2.91
C ARG A 126 -18.16 -6.88 2.21
N VAL A 127 -16.99 -6.29 2.06
CA VAL A 127 -15.79 -7.01 1.65
C VAL A 127 -14.81 -7.12 2.81
N LEU A 128 -14.49 -8.35 3.19
CA LEU A 128 -13.47 -8.64 4.20
C LEU A 128 -12.12 -8.90 3.53
N THR A 129 -11.04 -8.50 4.21
CA THR A 129 -9.65 -8.65 3.77
C THR A 129 -8.80 -9.17 4.93
N ARG A 130 -7.57 -9.62 4.69
CA ARG A 130 -6.68 -10.07 5.78
C ARG A 130 -6.38 -8.96 6.79
N SER A 131 -6.28 -7.71 6.31
CA SER A 131 -6.03 -6.57 7.21
C SER A 131 -7.29 -6.07 7.94
N HIS A 132 -8.49 -6.34 7.39
CA HIS A 132 -9.77 -5.97 8.00
C HIS A 132 -10.75 -7.17 8.01
N PRO A 133 -10.48 -8.21 8.82
CA PRO A 133 -11.31 -9.41 8.87
C PRO A 133 -12.72 -9.16 9.44
N TRP A 134 -12.93 -8.04 10.12
CA TRP A 134 -14.23 -7.59 10.66
C TRP A 134 -14.98 -6.64 9.71
N GLY A 135 -14.35 -6.18 8.63
CA GLY A 135 -14.93 -5.27 7.63
C GLY A 135 -14.79 -3.78 7.93
N TYR A 136 -15.63 -2.97 7.28
CA TYR A 136 -15.67 -1.51 7.35
C TYR A 136 -17.02 -1.03 7.93
N GLN A 137 -17.17 0.27 8.20
CA GLN A 137 -18.40 0.82 8.78
C GLN A 137 -19.58 0.82 7.79
N ALA A 138 -20.77 0.46 8.28
CA ALA A 138 -22.01 0.36 7.50
C ALA A 138 -22.47 1.66 6.87
N LYS A 139 -22.35 2.77 7.61
CA LYS A 139 -22.77 4.08 7.11
C LYS A 139 -21.73 4.71 6.18
N ASN A 140 -20.46 4.52 6.50
CA ASN A 140 -19.33 5.04 5.73
C ASN A 140 -18.35 3.91 5.41
N ASN A 141 -18.65 3.16 4.35
CA ASN A 141 -17.92 1.95 3.97
C ASN A 141 -16.48 2.18 3.46
N SER A 142 -16.02 3.43 3.40
CA SER A 142 -14.62 3.77 3.19
C SER A 142 -13.80 3.85 4.48
N SER A 143 -14.48 3.87 5.64
CA SER A 143 -13.86 4.06 6.95
C SER A 143 -13.79 2.75 7.73
N THR A 144 -12.66 2.53 8.39
CA THR A 144 -12.42 1.35 9.23
C THR A 144 -13.38 1.32 10.43
N LEU A 145 -13.71 0.13 10.93
CA LEU A 145 -14.51 0.00 12.14
C LEU A 145 -13.84 0.68 13.34
N SER A 146 -14.66 1.13 14.28
CA SER A 146 -14.16 1.73 15.53
C SER A 146 -13.27 0.74 16.28
N VAL A 147 -12.31 1.24 17.06
CA VAL A 147 -11.47 0.39 17.93
C VAL A 147 -12.35 -0.52 18.82
N SER A 148 -13.43 0.01 19.37
CA SER A 148 -14.36 -0.75 20.21
C SER A 148 -15.08 -1.87 19.47
N ASP A 149 -15.45 -1.67 18.21
CA ASP A 149 -16.15 -2.69 17.43
C ASP A 149 -15.19 -3.79 16.98
N ARG A 150 -13.99 -3.41 16.53
CA ARG A 150 -12.90 -4.35 16.22
C ARG A 150 -12.55 -5.23 17.41
N LYS A 151 -12.57 -4.66 18.63
CA LYS A 151 -12.37 -5.40 19.89
C LYS A 151 -13.40 -6.52 20.05
N LYS A 152 -14.68 -6.16 20.00
CA LYS A 152 -15.78 -7.12 20.15
C LYS A 152 -15.75 -8.19 19.05
N ALA A 153 -15.44 -7.80 17.81
CA ALA A 153 -15.27 -8.73 16.71
C ALA A 153 -14.19 -9.76 17.01
N LEU A 154 -13.00 -9.30 17.43
CA LEU A 154 -11.87 -10.18 17.71
C LEU A 154 -12.10 -11.09 18.92
N ASP A 155 -12.76 -10.58 19.97
CA ASP A 155 -13.18 -11.40 21.12
C ASP A 155 -14.03 -12.58 20.65
N ILE A 156 -14.98 -12.32 19.75
CA ILE A 156 -15.78 -13.36 19.14
C ILE A 156 -14.84 -14.29 18.34
N PHE A 157 -14.04 -13.77 17.40
CA PHE A 157 -13.20 -14.57 16.49
C PHE A 157 -12.21 -15.50 17.21
N LYS A 158 -11.72 -15.10 18.40
CA LYS A 158 -10.78 -15.87 19.20
C LYS A 158 -11.43 -16.87 20.17
N ASN A 159 -12.76 -16.93 20.28
CA ASN A 159 -13.50 -17.76 21.26
C ASN A 159 -13.39 -19.29 21.08
N ALA A 160 -12.31 -19.79 20.48
CA ALA A 160 -11.95 -21.21 20.42
C ALA A 160 -10.62 -21.54 21.15
N GLY A 161 -10.18 -20.69 22.10
CA GLY A 161 -8.91 -20.91 22.83
C GLY A 161 -7.65 -20.73 21.97
N ARG A 162 -7.78 -20.10 20.80
CA ARG A 162 -6.68 -19.87 19.86
C ARG A 162 -6.03 -18.52 20.15
N ASN A 163 -4.79 -18.54 20.62
CA ASN A 163 -3.98 -17.32 20.74
C ASN A 163 -3.26 -17.03 19.41
N VAL A 164 -4.04 -16.68 18.38
CA VAL A 164 -3.53 -16.34 17.04
C VAL A 164 -3.64 -14.84 16.79
N LYS A 165 -2.73 -14.27 15.99
CA LYS A 165 -2.85 -12.88 15.54
C LYS A 165 -4.07 -12.75 14.64
N TYR A 166 -4.73 -11.59 14.62
CA TYR A 166 -5.89 -11.43 13.73
C TYR A 166 -5.52 -11.53 12.24
N THR A 167 -4.27 -11.23 11.87
CA THR A 167 -3.72 -11.39 10.51
C THR A 167 -3.52 -12.85 10.10
N GLU A 168 -3.67 -13.79 11.01
CA GLU A 168 -3.62 -15.24 10.78
C GLU A 168 -5.02 -15.86 10.69
N LEU A 169 -6.07 -15.06 10.94
CA LEU A 169 -7.45 -15.52 10.82
C LEU A 169 -7.78 -15.74 9.35
N LYS A 170 -8.29 -16.94 9.05
CA LYS A 170 -8.74 -17.29 7.71
C LYS A 170 -10.15 -16.77 7.48
N ASN A 171 -10.52 -16.65 6.21
CA ASN A 171 -11.87 -16.27 5.76
C ASN A 171 -13.01 -17.05 6.44
N ILE A 172 -12.77 -18.32 6.81
CA ILE A 172 -13.76 -19.19 7.45
C ILE A 172 -13.95 -18.90 8.96
N ASP A 173 -13.04 -18.14 9.56
CA ASP A 173 -13.03 -17.85 11.00
C ASP A 173 -13.52 -16.41 11.28
N VAL A 174 -14.04 -15.69 10.27
CA VAL A 174 -14.36 -14.25 10.36
C VAL A 174 -15.70 -13.91 9.69
N PHE A 175 -16.31 -12.79 10.08
CA PHE A 175 -17.55 -12.28 9.50
C PHE A 175 -17.62 -10.74 9.65
N PRO A 176 -18.44 -10.01 8.86
CA PRO A 176 -18.57 -8.57 9.02
C PRO A 176 -19.27 -8.23 10.34
N PHE A 177 -18.51 -7.67 11.28
CA PHE A 177 -18.97 -7.51 12.66
C PHE A 177 -20.13 -6.52 12.81
N ASP A 178 -20.18 -5.50 11.95
CA ASP A 178 -21.16 -4.43 12.05
C ASP A 178 -22.49 -4.73 11.34
N ALA A 179 -22.64 -5.96 10.84
CA ALA A 179 -23.84 -6.51 10.23
C ALA A 179 -24.67 -7.30 11.25
N ASN A 180 -25.98 -7.38 11.01
CA ASN A 180 -26.94 -8.07 11.83
C ASN A 180 -27.04 -9.56 11.48
N LEU A 181 -27.49 -9.91 10.27
CA LEU A 181 -27.59 -11.29 9.77
C LEU A 181 -26.73 -11.48 8.51
N PRO A 182 -25.39 -11.31 8.60
CA PRO A 182 -24.50 -11.46 7.46
C PRO A 182 -24.32 -12.90 7.00
N ILE A 183 -24.50 -13.11 5.71
CA ILE A 183 -24.12 -14.36 5.03
C ILE A 183 -23.11 -14.08 3.92
N PRO A 184 -22.22 -15.02 3.60
CA PRO A 184 -21.42 -14.96 2.39
C PRO A 184 -22.34 -14.81 1.18
N LEU A 185 -22.04 -13.86 0.30
CA LEU A 185 -22.90 -13.57 -0.85
C LEU A 185 -23.10 -14.81 -1.73
N VAL A 186 -22.08 -15.67 -1.85
CA VAL A 186 -22.15 -16.93 -2.58
C VAL A 186 -23.24 -17.88 -2.05
N PHE A 187 -23.57 -17.86 -0.76
CA PHE A 187 -24.65 -18.69 -0.22
C PHE A 187 -26.01 -18.22 -0.71
N LEU A 188 -26.24 -16.90 -0.72
CA LEU A 188 -27.45 -16.30 -1.29
C LEU A 188 -27.57 -16.61 -2.79
N LEU A 189 -26.47 -16.45 -3.54
CA LEU A 189 -26.46 -16.71 -4.98
C LEU A 189 -26.76 -18.19 -5.29
N LYS A 190 -26.18 -19.13 -4.54
CA LYS A 190 -26.48 -20.57 -4.67
C LYS A 190 -27.94 -20.88 -4.36
N TYR A 191 -28.52 -20.24 -3.35
CA TYR A 191 -29.93 -20.39 -3.02
C TYR A 191 -30.83 -19.90 -4.16
N ILE A 192 -30.54 -18.73 -4.75
CA ILE A 192 -31.33 -18.14 -5.84
C ILE A 192 -31.20 -18.96 -7.14
N TYR A 193 -29.98 -19.31 -7.55
CA TYR A 193 -29.75 -20.02 -8.82
C TYR A 193 -30.03 -21.54 -8.75
N GLY A 194 -29.97 -22.16 -7.56
CA GLY A 194 -30.11 -23.60 -7.37
C GLY A 194 -31.54 -24.10 -7.12
N ASN A 195 -32.54 -23.21 -7.14
CA ASN A 195 -33.86 -23.47 -6.57
C ASN A 195 -34.73 -24.39 -7.47
N GLN A 196 -34.75 -25.69 -7.18
CA GLN A 196 -35.70 -26.65 -7.77
C GLN A 196 -36.86 -27.02 -6.80
N ASP A 197 -36.78 -26.60 -5.53
CA ASP A 197 -37.84 -26.70 -4.49
C ASP A 197 -37.52 -25.75 -3.31
N ALA A 198 -38.50 -24.96 -2.84
CA ALA A 198 -38.27 -23.85 -1.90
C ALA A 198 -37.95 -24.30 -0.48
N SER A 199 -38.64 -25.33 0.03
CA SER A 199 -38.46 -25.81 1.41
C SER A 199 -37.11 -26.49 1.59
N SER A 200 -36.73 -27.38 0.67
CA SER A 200 -35.41 -28.04 0.70
C SER A 200 -34.26 -27.06 0.45
N SER A 201 -34.49 -25.95 -0.27
CA SER A 201 -33.48 -24.91 -0.47
C SER A 201 -33.26 -24.05 0.78
N LYS A 202 -34.32 -23.72 1.55
CA LYS A 202 -34.18 -22.97 2.82
C LYS A 202 -33.37 -23.76 3.85
N GLU A 203 -33.65 -25.06 3.97
CA GLU A 203 -32.90 -25.96 4.84
C GLU A 203 -31.41 -26.05 4.45
N LYS A 204 -31.10 -26.15 3.15
CA LYS A 204 -29.71 -26.11 2.66
C LYS A 204 -29.00 -24.79 3.02
N LEU A 205 -29.69 -23.65 2.88
CA LEU A 205 -29.12 -22.35 3.23
C LEU A 205 -28.82 -22.26 4.73
N ILE A 206 -29.75 -22.71 5.58
CA ILE A 206 -29.55 -22.79 7.04
C ILE A 206 -28.33 -23.66 7.37
N ASN A 207 -28.22 -24.84 6.77
CA ASN A 207 -27.08 -25.73 6.97
C ASN A 207 -25.73 -25.11 6.53
N GLN A 208 -25.72 -24.36 5.43
CA GLN A 208 -24.52 -23.62 5.00
C GLN A 208 -24.15 -22.50 5.97
N ILE A 209 -25.15 -21.77 6.47
CA ILE A 209 -24.98 -20.72 7.46
C ILE A 209 -24.45 -21.29 8.78
N ALA A 210 -24.93 -22.46 9.22
CA ALA A 210 -24.46 -23.16 10.41
C ALA A 210 -22.99 -23.63 10.29
N ALA A 211 -22.49 -23.87 9.08
CA ALA A 211 -21.09 -24.20 8.84
C ALA A 211 -20.12 -23.04 9.12
N ILE A 212 -20.63 -21.80 9.23
CA ILE A 212 -19.84 -20.65 9.68
C ILE A 212 -19.70 -20.78 11.20
N LYS A 213 -18.51 -21.22 11.65
CA LYS A 213 -18.16 -21.60 13.04
C LYS A 213 -18.62 -20.65 14.16
N MET A 214 -18.94 -19.40 13.81
CA MET A 214 -19.17 -18.30 14.73
C MET A 214 -20.65 -17.93 14.88
N ASN A 215 -21.53 -18.63 14.17
CA ASN A 215 -22.93 -18.27 14.07
C ASN A 215 -23.84 -18.86 15.15
N ASN A 216 -23.29 -19.69 16.05
CA ASN A 216 -24.03 -20.40 17.11
C ASN A 216 -24.80 -19.46 18.06
N GLN A 217 -24.47 -18.15 18.11
CA GLN A 217 -25.18 -17.18 18.97
C GLN A 217 -26.43 -16.57 18.30
N LYS A 218 -26.55 -16.67 16.97
CA LYS A 218 -27.65 -16.08 16.19
C LYS A 218 -28.44 -17.12 15.39
N GLU A 219 -28.15 -18.40 15.57
CA GLU A 219 -28.74 -19.50 14.78
C GLU A 219 -30.28 -19.41 14.73
N SER A 220 -30.94 -19.26 15.88
CA SER A 220 -32.39 -19.09 15.94
C SER A 220 -32.89 -17.84 15.18
N LEU A 221 -32.14 -16.74 15.19
CA LEU A 221 -32.51 -15.52 14.45
C LEU A 221 -32.43 -15.72 12.93
N TYR A 222 -31.46 -16.52 12.45
CA TYR A 222 -31.39 -16.88 11.04
C TYR A 222 -32.56 -17.79 10.65
N GLU A 223 -32.84 -18.83 11.45
CA GLU A 223 -33.96 -19.73 11.22
C GLU A 223 -35.30 -18.97 11.18
N ASP A 224 -35.54 -18.12 12.18
CA ASP A 224 -36.74 -17.29 12.30
C ASP A 224 -36.88 -16.34 11.10
N PHE A 225 -35.80 -15.66 10.70
CA PHE A 225 -35.84 -14.74 9.56
C PHE A 225 -36.07 -15.49 8.24
N ILE A 226 -35.35 -16.58 7.99
CA ILE A 226 -35.47 -17.39 6.76
C ILE A 226 -36.86 -18.02 6.63
N ALA A 227 -37.50 -18.37 7.76
CA ALA A 227 -38.88 -18.86 7.79
C ALA A 227 -39.93 -17.76 7.58
N SER A 228 -39.55 -16.47 7.65
CA SER A 228 -40.49 -15.34 7.58
C SER A 228 -40.85 -14.92 6.15
N ASN A 229 -42.03 -14.30 5.99
CA ASN A 229 -42.44 -13.68 4.73
C ASN A 229 -41.50 -12.55 4.29
N ALA A 230 -40.83 -11.86 5.24
CA ALA A 230 -39.91 -10.78 4.91
C ALA A 230 -38.66 -11.31 4.17
N PHE A 231 -38.22 -12.53 4.49
CA PHE A 231 -37.17 -13.19 3.72
C PHE A 231 -37.66 -13.55 2.32
N ASP A 232 -38.87 -14.08 2.20
CA ASP A 232 -39.45 -14.40 0.88
C ASP A 232 -39.59 -13.14 0.01
N ASP A 233 -40.09 -12.03 0.56
CA ASP A 233 -40.16 -10.73 -0.13
C ASP A 233 -38.77 -10.23 -0.57
N PHE A 234 -37.77 -10.35 0.32
CA PHE A 234 -36.38 -9.97 0.03
C PHE A 234 -35.78 -10.82 -1.11
N ILE A 235 -36.00 -12.14 -1.05
CA ILE A 235 -35.56 -13.08 -2.08
C ILE A 235 -36.26 -12.81 -3.39
N ASP A 236 -37.58 -12.59 -3.40
CA ASP A 236 -38.34 -12.33 -4.62
C ASP A 236 -37.86 -11.05 -5.30
N GLU A 237 -37.58 -10.00 -4.52
CA GLU A 237 -37.07 -8.75 -5.04
C GLU A 237 -35.71 -8.92 -5.73
N ILE A 238 -34.76 -9.57 -5.05
CA ILE A 238 -33.41 -9.79 -5.58
C ILE A 238 -33.44 -10.80 -6.73
N SER A 239 -34.19 -11.90 -6.60
CA SER A 239 -34.25 -12.97 -7.60
C SER A 239 -34.83 -12.46 -8.91
N LYS A 240 -35.85 -11.60 -8.87
CA LYS A 240 -36.38 -10.92 -10.05
C LYS A 240 -35.30 -10.15 -10.80
N ASN A 241 -34.45 -9.44 -10.06
CA ASN A 241 -33.35 -8.67 -10.63
C ASN A 241 -32.25 -9.60 -11.16
N LEU A 242 -31.80 -10.59 -10.39
CA LEU A 242 -30.63 -11.45 -10.68
C LEU A 242 -30.86 -12.51 -11.77
N THR A 243 -32.05 -13.13 -11.82
CA THR A 243 -32.34 -14.22 -12.77
C THR A 243 -32.41 -13.74 -14.21
N SER A 244 -32.86 -12.50 -14.40
CA SER A 244 -32.90 -11.82 -15.70
C SER A 244 -31.67 -10.93 -15.95
N TYR A 245 -30.78 -10.79 -14.95
CA TYR A 245 -29.62 -9.92 -15.05
C TYR A 245 -28.61 -10.48 -16.05
N SER A 246 -28.40 -9.73 -17.13
CA SER A 246 -27.37 -10.04 -18.10
C SER A 246 -26.59 -8.78 -18.43
N ILE A 247 -25.29 -8.94 -18.56
CA ILE A 247 -24.39 -7.84 -18.89
C ILE A 247 -24.03 -7.98 -20.37
N PRO A 248 -24.26 -6.93 -21.17
CA PRO A 248 -23.87 -6.95 -22.57
C PRO A 248 -22.35 -7.00 -22.68
N ALA A 249 -21.87 -7.77 -23.65
CA ALA A 249 -20.51 -7.77 -24.12
C ALA A 249 -20.49 -7.38 -25.59
N ILE A 250 -19.78 -6.30 -25.88
CA ILE A 250 -19.52 -5.85 -27.25
C ILE A 250 -18.34 -6.66 -27.76
N VAL A 251 -18.55 -7.48 -28.79
CA VAL A 251 -17.47 -8.30 -29.39
C VAL A 251 -16.92 -7.59 -30.62
N LEU A 252 -15.65 -7.19 -30.54
CA LEU A 252 -14.89 -6.63 -31.65
C LEU A 252 -14.35 -7.74 -32.55
N ASN A 253 -14.41 -7.48 -33.86
CA ASN A 253 -13.79 -8.37 -34.84
C ASN A 253 -12.26 -8.32 -34.73
N SER A 254 -11.61 -9.48 -34.83
CA SER A 254 -10.16 -9.67 -34.76
C SER A 254 -9.36 -8.76 -35.71
N SER A 255 -9.95 -8.37 -36.85
CA SER A 255 -9.34 -7.44 -37.83
C SER A 255 -9.08 -6.03 -37.28
N LEU A 256 -9.83 -5.55 -36.29
CA LEU A 256 -9.67 -4.20 -35.74
C LEU A 256 -8.47 -4.05 -34.80
N ILE A 257 -8.01 -5.17 -34.25
CA ILE A 257 -6.87 -5.21 -33.31
C ILE A 257 -5.55 -5.34 -34.08
N LYS A 258 -5.60 -5.95 -35.27
CA LYS A 258 -4.44 -6.14 -36.17
C LYS A 258 -4.09 -4.91 -37.02
N VAL A 259 -4.95 -3.91 -37.10
CA VAL A 259 -4.75 -2.75 -37.98
C VAL A 259 -4.24 -1.56 -37.17
N ALA A 260 -2.96 -1.60 -36.81
CA ALA A 260 -2.09 -0.43 -36.95
C ALA A 260 -0.64 -0.87 -37.18
N ASN A 261 -0.22 -0.72 -38.43
CA ASN A 261 1.14 -0.82 -38.98
C ASN A 261 1.87 -2.18 -38.89
N SER A 262 1.70 -2.97 -39.96
CA SER A 262 2.69 -3.87 -40.59
C SER A 262 3.60 -4.72 -39.68
N LYS A 263 3.41 -6.04 -39.78
CA LYS A 263 3.99 -7.17 -39.03
C LYS A 263 3.31 -7.40 -37.69
N GLU A 264 2.43 -8.40 -37.62
CA GLU A 264 2.03 -9.23 -36.45
C GLU A 264 1.99 -8.60 -35.03
N LYS A 265 1.86 -7.28 -34.89
CA LYS A 265 1.95 -6.56 -33.63
C LYS A 265 0.62 -5.88 -33.35
N GLU A 266 0.09 -6.12 -32.16
CA GLU A 266 -1.14 -5.47 -31.66
C GLU A 266 -0.86 -3.98 -31.41
N ASP A 267 -1.69 -3.09 -31.97
CA ASP A 267 -1.60 -1.66 -31.65
C ASP A 267 -2.18 -1.38 -30.25
N PRO A 268 -1.36 -0.97 -29.27
CA PRO A 268 -1.83 -0.69 -27.91
C PRO A 268 -2.75 0.54 -27.84
N THR A 269 -2.84 1.34 -28.91
CA THR A 269 -3.57 2.62 -28.91
C THR A 269 -5.06 2.43 -28.65
N LEU A 270 -5.67 1.37 -29.17
CA LEU A 270 -7.07 1.03 -28.87
C LEU A 270 -7.23 0.74 -27.37
N PHE A 271 -6.32 -0.07 -26.82
CA PHE A 271 -6.33 -0.45 -25.40
C PHE A 271 -6.15 0.76 -24.47
N VAL A 272 -5.22 1.68 -24.80
CA VAL A 272 -4.99 2.93 -24.07
C VAL A 272 -6.25 3.80 -24.07
N ARG A 273 -6.90 3.96 -25.23
CA ARG A 273 -8.12 4.78 -25.36
C ARG A 273 -9.28 4.20 -24.55
N LEU A 274 -9.45 2.89 -24.57
CA LEU A 274 -10.53 2.21 -23.84
C LEU A 274 -10.38 2.33 -22.32
N ASN A 275 -9.17 2.15 -21.80
CA ASN A 275 -8.91 2.19 -20.36
C ASN A 275 -8.77 3.62 -19.80
N SER A 276 -8.88 4.66 -20.63
CA SER A 276 -8.73 6.07 -20.21
C SER A 276 -9.91 6.65 -19.41
N GLN A 277 -11.12 6.09 -19.58
CA GLN A 277 -12.36 6.54 -18.90
C GLN A 277 -12.61 5.82 -17.56
N GLY A 278 -11.88 4.73 -17.28
CA GLY A 278 -11.91 4.01 -16.01
C GLY A 278 -10.90 4.57 -15.01
N THR A 279 -10.28 3.72 -14.19
CA THR A 279 -9.08 4.12 -13.43
C THR A 279 -7.89 4.09 -14.41
N PRO A 280 -7.42 5.25 -14.91
CA PRO A 280 -6.55 5.31 -16.08
C PRO A 280 -5.23 4.58 -15.84
N LEU A 281 -4.68 3.99 -16.91
CA LEU A 281 -3.34 3.41 -16.86
C LEU A 281 -2.32 4.55 -16.85
N ASN A 282 -1.38 4.50 -15.91
CA ASN A 282 -0.26 5.44 -15.92
C ASN A 282 0.74 5.08 -17.05
N GLY A 283 1.68 5.98 -17.36
CA GLY A 283 2.64 5.78 -18.46
C GLY A 283 3.48 4.50 -18.33
N GLU A 284 3.80 4.07 -17.12
CA GLU A 284 4.57 2.84 -16.88
C GLU A 284 3.73 1.58 -17.08
N GLU A 285 2.47 1.60 -16.65
CA GLU A 285 1.53 0.51 -16.91
C GLU A 285 1.35 0.30 -18.42
N LEU A 286 1.25 1.38 -19.20
CA LEU A 286 1.18 1.30 -20.67
C LEU A 286 2.46 0.75 -21.29
N ILE A 287 3.63 1.18 -20.84
CA ILE A 287 4.93 0.64 -21.30
C ILE A 287 5.03 -0.85 -20.99
N TYR A 288 4.61 -1.24 -19.78
CA TYR A 288 4.57 -2.63 -19.37
C TYR A 288 3.69 -3.46 -20.27
N SER A 289 2.47 -3.00 -20.55
CA SER A 289 1.58 -3.62 -21.50
C SER A 289 2.28 -3.88 -22.83
N ILE A 290 2.83 -2.83 -23.46
CA ILE A 290 3.51 -2.93 -24.77
C ILE A 290 4.61 -3.99 -24.73
N TYR A 291 5.48 -3.91 -23.72
CA TYR A 291 6.55 -4.88 -23.55
C TYR A 291 6.02 -6.31 -23.44
N LYS A 292 4.95 -6.51 -22.68
CA LYS A 292 4.35 -7.82 -22.46
C LYS A 292 3.86 -8.44 -23.77
N ALA A 293 3.28 -7.63 -24.67
CA ALA A 293 2.84 -8.07 -25.99
C ALA A 293 4.03 -8.41 -26.92
N GLU A 294 5.09 -7.63 -26.85
CA GLU A 294 6.31 -7.82 -27.66
C GLU A 294 7.18 -9.00 -27.16
N PHE A 295 7.23 -9.24 -25.84
CA PHE A 295 8.07 -10.27 -25.21
C PHE A 295 7.27 -11.16 -24.24
N PRO A 296 6.38 -12.04 -24.73
CA PRO A 296 5.53 -12.86 -23.86
C PRO A 296 6.31 -13.82 -22.95
N LYS A 297 7.50 -14.27 -23.38
CA LYS A 297 8.32 -15.27 -22.67
C LYS A 297 8.93 -14.73 -21.37
N SER A 298 9.24 -13.43 -21.30
CA SER A 298 9.84 -12.78 -20.13
C SER A 298 8.83 -12.29 -19.10
N LYS A 299 7.52 -12.38 -19.40
CA LYS A 299 6.43 -11.97 -18.50
C LYS A 299 6.55 -12.58 -17.11
N LYS A 300 6.70 -13.91 -17.04
CA LYS A 300 6.75 -14.64 -15.76
C LYS A 300 7.92 -14.19 -14.89
N LEU A 301 9.04 -13.85 -15.53
CA LEU A 301 10.24 -13.42 -14.86
C LEU A 301 10.09 -12.00 -14.29
N VAL A 302 9.58 -11.06 -15.08
CA VAL A 302 9.26 -9.71 -14.60
C VAL A 302 8.25 -9.76 -13.45
N GLU A 303 7.28 -10.67 -13.51
CA GLU A 303 6.32 -10.89 -12.43
C GLU A 303 6.94 -11.55 -11.20
N SER A 304 8.02 -12.34 -11.35
CA SER A 304 8.69 -13.02 -10.23
C SER A 304 9.78 -12.20 -9.54
N ILE A 305 10.48 -11.30 -10.24
CA ILE A 305 11.64 -10.55 -9.69
C ILE A 305 11.25 -9.68 -8.48
N SER A 306 10.06 -9.10 -8.47
CA SER A 306 9.67 -8.09 -7.46
C SER A 306 8.26 -8.26 -6.93
N ALA A 307 7.72 -9.48 -6.96
CA ALA A 307 6.33 -9.80 -6.61
C ALA A 307 5.87 -9.19 -5.27
N ASP A 308 6.79 -8.90 -4.35
CA ASP A 308 6.48 -8.39 -3.02
C ASP A 308 6.83 -6.90 -2.77
N PHE A 309 7.76 -6.31 -3.53
CA PHE A 309 8.32 -4.98 -3.24
C PHE A 309 7.87 -3.87 -4.21
N ILE A 310 7.72 -4.17 -5.50
CA ILE A 310 7.52 -3.17 -6.56
C ILE A 310 6.54 -3.69 -7.60
N GLN A 311 5.70 -2.81 -8.13
CA GLN A 311 4.82 -3.14 -9.24
C GLN A 311 5.62 -3.52 -10.50
N PRO A 312 5.22 -4.57 -11.24
CA PRO A 312 5.93 -5.00 -12.45
C PRO A 312 6.16 -3.90 -13.49
N SER A 313 5.21 -2.95 -13.62
CA SER A 313 5.32 -1.81 -14.52
C SER A 313 6.48 -0.87 -14.16
N ARG A 314 6.63 -0.57 -12.87
CA ARG A 314 7.73 0.24 -12.35
C ARG A 314 9.07 -0.50 -12.47
N LEU A 315 9.09 -1.81 -12.22
CA LEU A 315 10.30 -2.61 -12.46
C LEU A 315 10.77 -2.48 -13.91
N LEU A 316 9.85 -2.65 -14.87
CA LEU A 316 10.19 -2.54 -16.27
C LEU A 316 10.65 -1.12 -16.63
N SER A 317 10.01 -0.09 -16.06
CA SER A 317 10.45 1.30 -16.18
C SER A 317 11.93 1.47 -15.77
N PHE A 318 12.33 0.88 -14.64
CA PHE A 318 13.73 0.89 -14.20
C PHE A 318 14.65 0.12 -15.14
N VAL A 319 14.29 -1.10 -15.54
CA VAL A 319 15.12 -1.91 -16.44
C VAL A 319 15.34 -1.21 -17.78
N ASN A 320 14.28 -0.65 -18.37
CA ASN A 320 14.37 0.13 -19.61
C ASN A 320 15.35 1.30 -19.49
N ARG A 321 15.32 1.99 -18.35
CA ARG A 321 16.21 3.12 -18.09
C ARG A 321 17.65 2.66 -17.82
N LEU A 322 17.87 1.55 -17.11
CA LEU A 322 19.20 0.95 -16.91
C LEU A 322 19.83 0.56 -18.24
N VAL A 323 19.09 -0.15 -19.10
CA VAL A 323 19.53 -0.55 -20.44
C VAL A 323 19.91 0.67 -21.27
N TRP A 324 19.09 1.72 -21.22
CA TRP A 324 19.41 2.95 -21.92
C TRP A 324 20.68 3.61 -21.38
N SER A 325 20.82 3.72 -20.06
CA SER A 325 22.00 4.30 -19.41
C SER A 325 23.26 3.55 -19.81
N ASP A 326 23.23 2.23 -19.76
CA ASP A 326 24.33 1.34 -20.13
C ASP A 326 24.80 1.56 -21.57
N LEU A 327 23.86 1.63 -22.53
CA LEU A 327 24.16 1.90 -23.93
C LEU A 327 24.64 3.33 -24.21
N ASN A 328 24.36 4.28 -23.32
CA ASN A 328 24.68 5.70 -23.48
C ASN A 328 25.76 6.15 -22.49
N GLN A 329 26.76 5.31 -22.22
CA GLN A 329 27.93 5.64 -21.40
C GLN A 329 27.57 6.11 -19.98
N ASN A 330 26.59 5.45 -19.36
CA ASN A 330 26.06 5.79 -18.03
C ASN A 330 25.48 7.21 -17.94
N ASN A 331 24.89 7.75 -19.00
CA ASN A 331 24.15 9.01 -18.95
C ASN A 331 22.81 8.86 -18.23
N TYR A 332 22.39 9.88 -17.47
CA TYR A 332 21.12 9.85 -16.72
C TYR A 332 19.91 9.70 -17.65
N PRO A 333 19.12 8.62 -17.52
CA PRO A 333 17.89 8.42 -18.29
C PRO A 333 16.68 9.05 -17.59
N ASN A 334 16.03 10.02 -18.23
CA ASN A 334 14.69 10.45 -17.81
C ASN A 334 13.68 9.32 -18.01
N SER A 335 12.56 9.35 -17.28
CA SER A 335 11.43 8.45 -17.51
C SER A 335 10.93 8.54 -18.95
N PHE A 336 10.71 7.40 -19.60
CA PHE A 336 10.25 7.38 -20.99
C PHE A 336 8.75 7.62 -21.10
N SER A 337 8.35 8.42 -22.07
CA SER A 337 6.97 8.39 -22.57
C SER A 337 6.73 7.12 -23.38
N VAL A 338 5.46 6.75 -23.56
CA VAL A 338 5.05 5.60 -24.37
C VAL A 338 5.63 5.67 -25.79
N ASN A 339 5.62 6.85 -26.41
CA ASN A 339 6.16 7.05 -27.75
C ASN A 339 7.68 6.87 -27.78
N GLN A 340 8.40 7.46 -26.82
CA GLN A 340 9.85 7.28 -26.71
C GLN A 340 10.23 5.80 -26.51
N PHE A 341 9.45 5.04 -25.76
CA PHE A 341 9.68 3.60 -25.60
C PHE A 341 9.45 2.85 -26.92
N ARG A 342 8.35 3.10 -27.63
CA ARG A 342 8.08 2.50 -28.95
C ARG A 342 9.18 2.80 -29.97
N ASP A 343 9.63 4.05 -30.03
CA ASP A 343 10.71 4.46 -30.93
C ASP A 343 12.01 3.70 -30.62
N ARG A 344 12.29 3.45 -29.33
CA ARG A 344 13.46 2.68 -28.89
C ARG A 344 13.39 1.19 -29.19
N LEU A 345 12.20 0.60 -29.22
CA LEU A 345 12.05 -0.81 -29.62
C LEU A 345 12.45 -1.05 -31.09
N ASN A 346 12.51 -0.01 -31.92
CA ASN A 346 13.03 -0.09 -33.29
C ASN A 346 14.56 -0.06 -33.36
N ASN A 347 15.27 0.27 -32.26
CA ASN A 347 16.72 0.23 -32.19
C ASN A 347 17.18 -1.18 -31.79
N LEU A 348 17.91 -1.85 -32.68
CA LEU A 348 18.35 -3.24 -32.49
C LEU A 348 19.30 -3.42 -31.28
N ASP A 349 20.18 -2.45 -31.01
CA ASP A 349 21.10 -2.53 -29.87
C ASP A 349 20.34 -2.41 -28.54
N PHE A 350 19.39 -1.48 -28.48
CA PHE A 350 18.49 -1.33 -27.32
C PHE A 350 17.65 -2.58 -27.11
N LEU A 351 17.03 -3.10 -28.17
CA LEU A 351 16.20 -4.29 -28.13
C LEU A 351 16.98 -5.50 -27.61
N LYS A 352 18.14 -5.78 -28.21
CA LYS A 352 18.99 -6.91 -27.82
C LYS A 352 19.46 -6.76 -26.38
N ARG A 353 19.90 -5.57 -25.97
CA ARG A 353 20.35 -5.36 -24.59
C ARG A 353 19.21 -5.47 -23.58
N LEU A 354 17.99 -5.05 -23.95
CA LEU A 354 16.80 -5.21 -23.12
C LEU A 354 16.45 -6.69 -22.92
N GLU A 355 16.51 -7.49 -23.99
CA GLU A 355 16.32 -8.94 -23.94
C GLU A 355 17.39 -9.62 -23.06
N ASP A 356 18.66 -9.24 -23.20
CA ASP A 356 19.75 -9.77 -22.36
C ASP A 356 19.57 -9.40 -20.88
N PHE A 357 19.11 -8.17 -20.60
CA PHE A 357 18.91 -7.70 -19.24
C PHE A 357 17.78 -8.46 -18.53
N ILE A 358 16.64 -8.60 -19.23
CA ILE A 358 15.46 -9.23 -18.66
C ILE A 358 15.61 -10.74 -18.68
N GLY A 359 16.17 -11.34 -19.74
CA GLY A 359 16.35 -12.77 -19.88
C GLY A 359 15.05 -13.58 -19.86
N SER A 360 15.20 -14.90 -19.71
CA SER A 360 14.07 -15.85 -19.64
C SER A 360 14.05 -16.72 -18.39
N ASP A 361 15.03 -16.58 -17.50
CA ASP A 361 15.17 -17.35 -16.27
C ASP A 361 15.60 -16.48 -15.08
N SER A 362 15.68 -17.12 -13.91
CA SER A 362 16.10 -16.47 -12.66
C SER A 362 17.55 -16.00 -12.65
N ASP A 363 18.37 -16.31 -13.66
CA ASP A 363 19.76 -15.88 -13.74
C ASP A 363 19.98 -14.64 -14.61
N SER A 364 18.90 -14.01 -15.07
CA SER A 364 18.94 -12.71 -15.77
C SER A 364 19.63 -11.60 -14.97
N ILE A 365 20.18 -10.62 -15.69
CA ILE A 365 20.86 -9.46 -15.10
C ILE A 365 19.88 -8.67 -14.21
N ALA A 366 18.66 -8.44 -14.69
CA ALA A 366 17.61 -7.77 -13.93
C ALA A 366 17.35 -8.51 -12.62
N ASN A 367 17.09 -9.83 -12.66
CA ASN A 367 16.82 -10.58 -11.43
C ASN A 367 17.99 -10.50 -10.45
N LYS A 368 19.23 -10.66 -10.95
CA LYS A 368 20.45 -10.56 -10.14
C LYS A 368 20.58 -9.19 -9.46
N VAL A 369 20.44 -8.10 -10.20
CA VAL A 369 20.56 -6.73 -9.67
C VAL A 369 19.47 -6.45 -8.62
N PHE A 370 18.22 -6.77 -8.91
CA PHE A 370 17.12 -6.55 -7.96
C PHE A 370 17.22 -7.44 -6.73
N LYS A 371 17.58 -8.72 -6.90
CA LYS A 371 17.78 -9.63 -5.77
C LYS A 371 18.91 -9.15 -4.87
N LYS A 372 20.07 -8.80 -5.44
CA LYS A 372 21.20 -8.22 -4.69
C LYS A 372 20.79 -6.93 -3.96
N SER A 373 20.00 -6.07 -4.61
CA SER A 373 19.42 -4.87 -3.99
C SER A 373 18.61 -5.22 -2.73
N PHE A 374 17.67 -6.16 -2.83
CA PHE A 374 16.86 -6.56 -1.70
C PHE A 374 17.69 -7.27 -0.62
N ASP A 375 18.63 -8.13 -1.00
CA ASP A 375 19.54 -8.81 -0.07
C ASP A 375 20.34 -7.80 0.77
N ILE A 376 20.81 -6.70 0.16
CA ILE A 376 21.52 -5.62 0.88
C ILE A 376 20.57 -4.89 1.84
N LEU A 377 19.42 -4.42 1.36
CA LEU A 377 18.48 -3.60 2.15
C LEU A 377 17.82 -4.39 3.28
N LEU A 378 17.65 -5.70 3.13
CA LEU A 378 17.05 -6.60 4.11
C LEU A 378 18.09 -7.32 4.99
N SER A 379 19.39 -7.09 4.78
CA SER A 379 20.46 -7.72 5.55
C SER A 379 20.36 -7.43 7.06
N GLU A 380 20.77 -8.40 7.88
CA GLU A 380 20.73 -8.31 9.35
C GLU A 380 22.04 -7.76 9.98
N ASN A 381 22.98 -7.27 9.16
CA ASN A 381 24.39 -7.09 9.54
C ASN A 381 24.69 -6.03 10.63
N GLU A 382 23.71 -5.25 11.11
CA GLU A 382 23.83 -4.35 12.28
C GLU A 382 22.44 -4.03 12.85
N ILE A 383 21.57 -3.47 11.99
CA ILE A 383 20.17 -3.16 12.28
C ILE A 383 19.29 -3.77 11.20
N LYS A 384 18.29 -4.55 11.61
CA LYS A 384 17.28 -5.12 10.72
C LYS A 384 16.19 -4.09 10.44
N LEU A 385 16.16 -3.58 9.21
CA LEU A 385 15.07 -2.70 8.77
C LEU A 385 13.79 -3.52 8.55
N PRO A 386 12.61 -3.03 8.97
CA PRO A 386 11.35 -3.68 8.66
C PRO A 386 11.14 -3.77 7.15
N ILE A 387 10.65 -4.92 6.67
CA ILE A 387 10.31 -5.13 5.24
C ILE A 387 9.38 -4.02 4.74
N ILE A 388 8.42 -3.60 5.57
CA ILE A 388 7.47 -2.54 5.23
C ILE A 388 8.14 -1.18 5.03
N LEU A 389 9.20 -0.89 5.81
CA LEU A 389 9.98 0.33 5.70
C LEU A 389 10.74 0.32 4.38
N VAL A 390 11.46 -0.76 4.08
CA VAL A 390 12.17 -0.92 2.80
C VAL A 390 11.21 -0.75 1.62
N LYS A 391 10.05 -1.39 1.67
CA LYS A 391 9.00 -1.27 0.65
C LYS A 391 8.50 0.17 0.50
N SER A 392 8.22 0.89 1.58
CA SER A 392 7.81 2.29 1.51
C SER A 392 8.90 3.18 0.93
N LEU A 393 10.16 3.03 1.36
CA LEU A 393 11.28 3.81 0.84
C LEU A 393 11.45 3.63 -0.68
N ILE A 394 11.33 2.40 -1.17
CA ILE A 394 11.45 2.10 -2.61
C ILE A 394 10.30 2.72 -3.42
N ASN A 395 9.06 2.64 -2.91
CA ASN A 395 7.89 3.13 -3.63
C ASN A 395 7.73 4.66 -3.53
N ASP A 396 8.13 5.27 -2.42
CA ASP A 396 8.02 6.70 -2.18
C ASP A 396 9.19 7.50 -2.78
N TYR A 397 10.34 6.86 -2.98
CA TYR A 397 11.58 7.45 -3.52
C TYR A 397 12.12 6.68 -4.74
N PRO A 398 11.32 6.54 -5.82
CA PRO A 398 11.67 5.68 -6.96
C PRO A 398 12.92 6.13 -7.71
N GLU A 399 13.20 7.45 -7.80
CA GLU A 399 14.39 7.97 -8.48
C GLU A 399 15.69 7.71 -7.69
N ILE A 400 15.62 7.74 -6.36
CA ILE A 400 16.78 7.39 -5.51
C ILE A 400 17.03 5.88 -5.58
N PHE A 401 15.96 5.09 -5.53
CA PHE A 401 16.06 3.65 -5.75
C PHE A 401 16.61 3.32 -7.14
N PHE A 402 16.22 4.06 -8.16
CA PHE A 402 16.76 3.89 -9.51
C PHE A 402 18.27 4.19 -9.59
N PHE A 403 18.73 5.27 -8.96
CA PHE A 403 20.17 5.54 -8.82
C PHE A 403 20.90 4.41 -8.07
N TYR A 404 20.29 3.90 -6.99
CA TYR A 404 20.82 2.77 -6.25
C TYR A 404 20.93 1.49 -7.09
N LEU A 405 19.90 1.17 -7.88
CA LEU A 405 19.94 0.04 -8.82
C LEU A 405 21.05 0.19 -9.87
N ASN A 406 21.25 1.41 -10.40
CA ASN A 406 22.34 1.66 -11.36
C ASN A 406 23.71 1.47 -10.72
N TRP A 407 23.90 1.92 -9.48
CA TRP A 407 25.13 1.67 -8.72
C TRP A 407 25.35 0.17 -8.50
N ILE A 408 24.31 -0.58 -8.10
CA ILE A 408 24.43 -2.04 -7.94
C ILE A 408 24.82 -2.70 -9.24
N TYR A 409 24.17 -2.30 -10.34
CA TYR A 409 24.43 -2.86 -11.65
C TYR A 409 25.90 -2.67 -12.08
N ILE A 410 26.45 -1.46 -11.89
CA ILE A 410 27.85 -1.15 -12.23
C ILE A 410 28.82 -1.98 -11.37
N HIS A 411 28.55 -2.12 -10.07
CA HIS A 411 29.47 -2.72 -9.11
C HIS A 411 29.12 -4.17 -8.73
N TYR A 412 28.22 -4.83 -9.44
CA TYR A 412 27.56 -6.08 -9.01
C TYR A 412 28.54 -7.13 -8.44
N TYR A 413 29.67 -7.34 -9.11
CA TYR A 413 30.70 -8.32 -8.73
C TYR A 413 31.68 -7.85 -7.63
N ASN A 414 31.65 -6.56 -7.28
CA ASN A 414 32.54 -5.95 -6.30
C ASN A 414 31.85 -5.63 -4.96
N ILE A 415 30.55 -5.93 -4.84
CA ILE A 415 29.77 -5.69 -3.62
C ILE A 415 29.89 -6.89 -2.68
N GLU A 416 30.70 -6.74 -1.65
CA GLU A 416 30.92 -7.76 -0.62
C GLU A 416 29.94 -7.62 0.56
N PRO A 417 29.55 -8.71 1.25
CA PRO A 417 28.61 -8.69 2.38
C PRO A 417 28.97 -7.71 3.51
N GLU A 418 30.27 -7.48 3.75
CA GLU A 418 30.77 -6.55 4.76
C GLU A 418 30.37 -5.09 4.45
N SER A 419 30.15 -4.75 3.18
CA SER A 419 29.73 -3.42 2.73
C SER A 419 28.22 -3.18 2.85
N PHE A 420 27.41 -4.22 3.09
CA PHE A 420 25.94 -4.12 3.05
C PHE A 420 25.40 -3.13 4.08
N SER A 421 25.97 -3.11 5.29
CA SER A 421 25.57 -2.18 6.34
C SER A 421 25.73 -0.72 5.90
N GLU A 422 26.89 -0.40 5.35
CA GLU A 422 27.22 0.96 4.89
C GLU A 422 26.33 1.39 3.71
N ILE A 423 26.12 0.49 2.75
CA ILE A 423 25.23 0.74 1.59
C ILE A 423 23.80 1.02 2.06
N LYS A 424 23.28 0.20 2.97
CA LYS A 424 21.93 0.33 3.54
C LYS A 424 21.77 1.65 4.30
N LYS A 425 22.75 2.03 5.13
CA LYS A 425 22.79 3.32 5.85
C LYS A 425 22.79 4.49 4.88
N GLY A 426 23.62 4.43 3.84
CA GLY A 426 23.70 5.47 2.82
C GLY A 426 22.40 5.62 2.01
N PHE A 427 21.75 4.52 1.63
CA PHE A 427 20.45 4.54 0.97
C PHE A 427 19.37 5.17 1.85
N PHE A 428 19.32 4.80 3.13
CA PHE A 428 18.42 5.39 4.11
C PHE A 428 18.68 6.90 4.31
N TYR A 429 19.95 7.30 4.35
CA TYR A 429 20.35 8.70 4.45
C TYR A 429 19.88 9.52 3.24
N LEU A 430 20.13 9.04 2.01
CA LEU A 430 19.69 9.73 0.79
C LEU A 430 18.17 9.90 0.72
N THR A 431 17.40 8.88 1.12
CA THR A 431 15.93 8.93 1.07
C THR A 431 15.33 9.90 2.08
N LEU A 432 15.86 9.98 3.30
CA LEU A 432 15.32 10.89 4.32
C LEU A 432 15.81 12.35 4.18
N PHE A 433 17.04 12.55 3.71
CA PHE A 433 17.71 13.86 3.77
C PHE A 433 17.92 14.54 2.41
N THR A 434 17.25 14.06 1.36
CA THR A 434 17.13 14.79 0.10
C THR A 434 16.13 15.95 0.22
N LEU A 435 16.41 17.11 -0.36
CA LEU A 435 15.44 18.20 -0.52
C LEU A 435 14.56 18.02 -1.77
N ASP A 436 15.08 17.31 -2.77
CA ASP A 436 14.37 17.02 -4.01
C ASP A 436 14.73 15.61 -4.47
N LYS A 437 13.85 14.67 -4.13
CA LYS A 437 13.99 13.25 -4.45
C LYS A 437 14.03 12.95 -5.95
N ASN A 438 13.59 13.87 -6.81
CA ASN A 438 13.59 13.68 -8.26
C ASN A 438 14.82 14.32 -8.91
N LYS A 439 15.27 15.47 -8.40
CA LYS A 439 16.41 16.20 -8.95
C LYS A 439 17.76 15.68 -8.46
N LEU A 440 17.85 15.29 -7.19
CA LEU A 440 19.11 14.83 -6.59
C LEU A 440 19.75 13.66 -7.37
N PRO A 441 19.05 12.56 -7.71
CA PRO A 441 19.61 11.45 -8.46
C PRO A 441 20.23 11.83 -9.81
N LYS A 442 19.68 12.85 -10.47
CA LYS A 442 20.22 13.39 -11.73
C LYS A 442 21.55 14.12 -11.51
N GLU A 443 21.65 14.92 -10.44
CA GLU A 443 22.87 15.66 -10.13
C GLU A 443 24.01 14.75 -9.68
N ILE A 444 23.71 13.71 -8.92
CA ILE A 444 24.71 12.77 -8.41
C ILE A 444 24.93 11.56 -9.33
N TRP A 445 24.30 11.51 -10.50
CA TRP A 445 24.32 10.31 -11.35
C TRP A 445 25.73 9.83 -11.69
N GLY A 446 26.65 10.75 -12.01
CA GLY A 446 28.05 10.43 -12.30
C GLY A 446 28.79 9.76 -11.13
N GLU A 447 28.34 9.98 -9.90
CA GLU A 447 28.88 9.36 -8.70
C GLU A 447 28.58 7.85 -8.61
N SER A 448 27.63 7.32 -9.42
CA SER A 448 27.31 5.89 -9.44
C SER A 448 28.50 5.01 -9.87
N SER A 449 29.48 5.61 -10.55
CA SER A 449 30.73 4.95 -10.95
C SER A 449 31.69 4.68 -9.78
N LYS A 450 31.47 5.29 -8.61
CA LYS A 450 32.38 5.17 -7.45
C LYS A 450 31.95 4.01 -6.55
N LEU A 451 32.82 3.01 -6.38
CA LEU A 451 32.55 1.84 -5.52
C LEU A 451 32.28 2.23 -4.06
N TYR A 452 33.00 3.19 -3.50
CA TYR A 452 32.82 3.61 -2.10
C TYR A 452 31.82 4.75 -1.93
N PHE A 453 30.91 4.95 -2.90
CA PHE A 453 29.94 6.06 -2.88
C PHE A 453 29.11 6.11 -1.59
N TRP A 454 28.60 4.96 -1.14
CA TRP A 454 27.65 4.89 -0.02
C TRP A 454 28.27 5.13 1.36
N THR A 455 29.60 5.32 1.45
CA THR A 455 30.25 5.64 2.71
C THR A 455 29.74 6.97 3.26
N PHE A 456 29.54 7.05 4.59
CA PHE A 456 29.09 8.29 5.22
C PHE A 456 30.04 9.47 4.92
N GLN A 457 31.34 9.21 4.85
CA GLN A 457 32.34 10.23 4.51
C GLN A 457 32.13 10.81 3.11
N ASN A 458 31.82 9.98 2.10
CA ASN A 458 31.58 10.45 0.74
C ASN A 458 30.22 11.15 0.62
N LEU A 459 29.17 10.62 1.25
CA LEU A 459 27.86 11.28 1.30
C LEU A 459 27.94 12.64 2.03
N LYS A 460 28.73 12.74 3.09
CA LYS A 460 28.99 14.01 3.78
C LYS A 460 29.69 15.02 2.87
N LYS A 461 30.73 14.61 2.13
CA LYS A 461 31.42 15.49 1.17
C LYS A 461 30.48 16.01 0.07
N LEU A 462 29.52 15.20 -0.38
CA LEU A 462 28.53 15.64 -1.36
C LEU A 462 27.65 16.78 -0.84
N THR A 463 27.40 16.85 0.47
CA THR A 463 26.64 17.99 1.02
C THR A 463 27.35 19.32 0.77
N TYR A 464 28.69 19.35 0.84
CA TYR A 464 29.51 20.56 0.64
C TYR A 464 29.39 21.17 -0.75
N SER A 465 29.09 20.34 -1.75
CA SER A 465 28.97 20.74 -3.16
C SER A 465 27.54 20.62 -3.68
N ASN A 466 26.58 20.10 -2.91
CA ASN A 466 25.20 19.88 -3.35
C ASN A 466 24.16 20.39 -2.33
N TYR A 467 23.48 21.48 -2.70
CA TYR A 467 22.44 22.10 -1.87
C TYR A 467 21.13 21.30 -1.80
N LEU A 468 20.93 20.28 -2.64
CA LEU A 468 19.75 19.41 -2.62
C LEU A 468 19.84 18.32 -1.55
N PHE A 469 20.90 18.33 -0.75
CA PHE A 469 21.15 17.31 0.25
C PHE A 469 21.40 17.98 1.62
N ILE A 470 20.66 17.55 2.64
CA ILE A 470 20.73 18.14 3.97
C ILE A 470 21.97 17.61 4.69
N THR A 471 22.82 18.50 5.16
CA THR A 471 23.87 18.14 6.12
C THR A 471 23.23 17.85 7.48
N MET A 472 23.46 16.67 8.04
CA MET A 472 22.96 16.31 9.36
C MET A 472 23.57 17.21 10.46
N PRO A 473 22.77 18.02 11.18
CA PRO A 473 23.27 18.79 12.31
C PRO A 473 23.84 17.89 13.42
N LYS A 474 24.81 18.38 14.18
CA LYS A 474 25.27 17.65 15.37
C LYS A 474 24.16 17.60 16.40
N ILE A 475 24.06 16.48 17.13
CA ILE A 475 23.05 16.30 18.19
C ILE A 475 23.14 17.43 19.23
N SER A 476 24.35 17.88 19.58
CA SER A 476 24.58 18.98 20.54
C SER A 476 23.96 20.31 20.11
N ASP A 477 23.81 20.54 18.80
CA ASP A 477 23.31 21.81 18.26
C ASP A 477 21.78 21.86 18.21
N LEU A 478 21.11 20.72 18.39
CA LEU A 478 19.63 20.64 18.43
C LEU A 478 19.01 21.22 19.71
N GLN A 479 19.81 21.70 20.67
CA GLN A 479 19.31 22.47 21.83
C GLN A 479 18.49 23.70 21.42
N VAL A 480 18.71 24.21 20.20
CA VAL A 480 17.90 25.28 19.62
C VAL A 480 16.41 24.92 19.53
N VAL A 481 16.06 23.65 19.30
CA VAL A 481 14.67 23.18 19.27
C VAL A 481 14.03 23.38 20.64
N TYR A 482 14.73 22.98 21.71
CA TYR A 482 14.23 23.14 23.08
C TYR A 482 14.00 24.62 23.40
N LYS A 483 14.98 25.48 23.12
CA LYS A 483 14.89 26.93 23.31
C LYS A 483 13.69 27.54 22.57
N MET A 484 13.47 27.16 21.31
CA MET A 484 12.37 27.69 20.50
C MET A 484 11.01 27.25 21.02
N VAL A 485 10.86 25.95 21.33
CA VAL A 485 9.55 25.38 21.67
C VAL A 485 9.20 25.63 23.13
N ILE A 486 10.13 25.45 24.05
CA ILE A 486 9.89 25.51 25.50
C ILE A 486 10.06 26.93 26.04
N GLU A 487 11.20 27.59 25.78
CA GLU A 487 11.48 28.92 26.34
C GLU A 487 10.73 30.03 25.59
N LYS A 488 10.75 29.98 24.25
CA LYS A 488 10.14 31.02 23.40
C LYS A 488 8.69 30.73 22.99
N LYS A 489 8.15 29.54 23.27
CA LYS A 489 6.78 29.12 22.93
C LYS A 489 6.43 29.32 21.43
N VAL A 490 7.40 29.10 20.54
CA VAL A 490 7.26 29.32 19.08
C VAL A 490 6.22 28.37 18.47
N ARG A 491 5.37 28.91 17.60
CA ARG A 491 4.35 28.17 16.81
C ARG A 491 4.98 27.52 15.58
N TRP A 492 4.37 26.45 15.05
CA TRP A 492 4.98 25.68 13.95
C TRP A 492 5.19 26.51 12.66
N ASN A 493 4.26 27.42 12.35
CA ASN A 493 4.37 28.34 11.22
C ASN A 493 5.55 29.33 11.33
N GLU A 494 6.07 29.52 12.53
CA GLU A 494 7.19 30.42 12.85
C GLU A 494 8.43 29.64 13.30
N PHE A 495 8.44 28.31 13.12
CA PHE A 495 9.48 27.40 13.63
C PHE A 495 10.77 27.45 12.79
N TYR A 496 11.42 28.61 12.81
CA TYR A 496 12.67 28.91 12.11
C TYR A 496 13.73 29.42 13.11
N PRO A 497 14.89 28.75 13.21
CA PRO A 497 16.06 29.30 13.91
C PRO A 497 16.48 30.67 13.37
N SER A 498 17.23 31.41 14.17
CA SER A 498 17.87 32.65 13.72
C SER A 498 18.96 32.38 12.68
N LYS A 499 19.36 33.41 11.92
CA LYS A 499 20.44 33.33 10.92
C LYS A 499 21.74 32.74 11.50
N GLU A 500 22.11 33.16 12.71
CA GLU A 500 23.31 32.66 13.41
C GLU A 500 23.17 31.18 13.80
N GLU A 501 21.97 30.77 14.25
CA GLU A 501 21.70 29.38 14.60
C GLU A 501 21.73 28.46 13.36
N TYR A 502 21.30 28.94 12.18
CA TYR A 502 21.42 28.19 10.93
C TYR A 502 22.87 27.89 10.55
N LEU A 503 23.75 28.89 10.66
CA LEU A 503 25.17 28.73 10.39
C LEU A 503 25.78 27.67 11.32
N LYS A 504 25.37 27.65 12.59
CA LYS A 504 25.83 26.66 13.55
C LYS A 504 25.29 25.25 13.26
N LEU A 505 24.03 25.13 12.87
CA LEU A 505 23.37 23.83 12.60
C LEU A 505 23.94 23.13 11.37
N PHE A 506 24.25 23.88 10.31
CA PHE A 506 24.70 23.36 9.02
C PHE A 506 26.15 23.77 8.70
N ASP A 507 26.97 23.92 9.75
CA ASP A 507 28.32 24.46 9.66
C ASP A 507 29.15 23.82 8.53
N ASN A 508 29.68 24.66 7.65
CA ASN A 508 30.50 24.31 6.48
C ASN A 508 29.82 23.48 5.37
N ALA A 509 28.48 23.41 5.35
CA ALA A 509 27.74 22.61 4.37
C ALA A 509 27.81 23.11 2.91
N LEU A 510 28.31 24.32 2.60
CA LEU A 510 28.26 24.91 1.24
C LEU A 510 29.47 25.78 0.92
N GLU A 511 30.67 25.30 1.21
CA GLU A 511 31.91 26.06 1.01
C GLU A 511 32.33 26.17 -0.46
N GLU A 512 32.04 25.18 -1.31
CA GLU A 512 32.63 25.07 -2.65
C GLU A 512 31.86 25.82 -3.77
N LYS A 513 30.63 26.25 -3.55
CA LYS A 513 29.74 26.79 -4.61
C LYS A 513 29.70 28.31 -4.75
N GLY A 514 30.48 29.06 -3.97
CA GLY A 514 30.58 30.53 -4.12
C GLY A 514 29.30 31.31 -3.80
N PHE A 515 28.36 30.71 -3.05
CA PHE A 515 27.12 31.38 -2.62
C PHE A 515 27.39 32.55 -1.68
N ASP A 516 26.61 33.62 -1.82
CA ASP A 516 26.62 34.73 -0.87
C ASP A 516 25.92 34.37 0.46
N GLU A 517 26.06 35.24 1.48
CA GLU A 517 25.46 34.98 2.79
C GLU A 517 23.93 34.91 2.78
N GLY A 518 23.27 35.67 1.91
CA GLY A 518 21.81 35.68 1.77
C GLY A 518 21.31 34.38 1.17
N GLU A 519 21.96 33.92 0.10
CA GLU A 519 21.69 32.65 -0.56
C GLU A 519 21.91 31.46 0.39
N LYS A 520 23.03 31.45 1.13
CA LYS A 520 23.30 30.42 2.16
C LYS A 520 22.22 30.40 3.23
N SER A 521 21.78 31.56 3.71
CA SER A 521 20.73 31.66 4.72
C SER A 521 19.40 31.06 4.22
N GLU A 522 19.01 31.32 2.98
CA GLU A 522 17.77 30.76 2.42
C GLU A 522 17.88 29.24 2.20
N ILE A 523 19.04 28.75 1.75
CA ILE A 523 19.29 27.32 1.62
C ILE A 523 19.22 26.62 2.99
N TYR A 524 19.87 27.15 4.02
CA TYR A 524 19.84 26.56 5.36
C TYR A 524 18.45 26.61 5.98
N LYS A 525 17.69 27.68 5.75
CA LYS A 525 16.28 27.76 6.14
C LYS A 525 15.46 26.65 5.46
N ASN A 526 15.69 26.40 4.17
CA ASN A 526 15.02 25.32 3.46
C ASN A 526 15.45 23.93 3.98
N GLN A 527 16.75 23.73 4.23
CA GLN A 527 17.27 22.49 4.83
C GLN A 527 16.64 22.21 6.20
N TRP A 528 16.54 23.23 7.05
CA TRP A 528 15.86 23.13 8.34
C TRP A 528 14.39 22.77 8.18
N ASN A 529 13.67 23.50 7.32
CA ASN A 529 12.25 23.27 7.09
C ASN A 529 12.02 21.81 6.64
N HIS A 530 12.85 21.31 5.73
CA HIS A 530 12.75 19.93 5.28
C HIS A 530 13.07 18.95 6.41
N LEU A 531 14.18 19.14 7.15
CA LEU A 531 14.55 18.29 8.29
C LEU A 531 13.42 18.22 9.34
N ALA A 532 12.89 19.38 9.73
CA ALA A 532 11.79 19.48 10.68
C ALA A 532 10.53 18.75 10.17
N ASN A 533 10.17 18.94 8.89
CA ASN A 533 9.03 18.25 8.29
C ASN A 533 9.25 16.73 8.18
N GLN A 534 10.46 16.27 7.88
CA GLN A 534 10.77 14.84 7.83
C GLN A 534 10.57 14.20 9.20
N LEU A 535 11.14 14.80 10.26
CA LEU A 535 10.98 14.30 11.62
C LEU A 535 9.52 14.37 12.11
N ALA A 536 8.81 15.44 11.77
CA ALA A 536 7.43 15.67 12.23
C ALA A 536 6.39 14.83 11.48
N TRP A 537 6.53 14.64 10.17
CA TRP A 537 5.44 14.12 9.33
C TRP A 537 5.76 12.84 8.57
N ASN A 538 7.04 12.51 8.34
CA ASN A 538 7.38 11.29 7.60
C ASN A 538 7.17 10.04 8.46
N ARG A 539 6.17 9.22 8.12
CA ARG A 539 5.86 7.99 8.88
C ARG A 539 6.99 6.95 8.82
N ASN A 540 7.87 7.01 7.83
CA ASN A 540 9.05 6.14 7.76
C ASN A 540 10.04 6.39 8.89
N VAL A 541 10.14 7.63 9.40
CA VAL A 541 10.91 7.93 10.61
C VAL A 541 10.34 7.18 11.80
N LEU A 542 9.02 7.23 11.99
CA LEU A 542 8.34 6.53 13.09
C LEU A 542 8.49 5.00 12.96
N ILE A 543 8.31 4.44 11.76
CA ILE A 543 8.48 3.00 11.51
C ILE A 543 9.92 2.56 11.80
N TYR A 544 10.92 3.36 11.40
CA TYR A 544 12.32 3.08 11.67
C TYR A 544 12.64 3.12 13.17
N CYS A 545 12.18 4.14 13.88
CA CYS A 545 12.38 4.25 15.32
C CYS A 545 11.68 3.09 16.05
N GLN A 546 10.53 2.61 15.57
CA GLN A 546 9.82 1.44 16.10
C GLN A 546 10.14 0.11 15.39
N ARG A 547 11.31 0.00 14.75
CA ARG A 547 11.69 -1.15 13.91
C ARG A 547 11.54 -2.50 14.60
N ASP A 548 11.91 -2.61 15.88
CA ASP A 548 11.85 -3.87 16.61
C ASP A 548 10.42 -4.35 16.80
N TYR A 549 9.51 -3.41 17.09
CA TYR A 549 8.08 -3.66 17.15
C TYR A 549 7.53 -4.15 15.81
N PHE A 550 7.91 -3.50 14.70
CA PHE A 550 7.47 -3.91 13.37
C PHE A 550 8.02 -5.28 12.95
N ASN A 551 9.31 -5.52 13.21
CA ASN A 551 9.94 -6.81 12.97
C ASN A 551 9.27 -7.91 13.81
N LYS A 552 8.91 -7.66 15.06
CA LYS A 552 8.24 -8.65 15.91
C LYS A 552 6.80 -8.95 15.46
N ASN A 553 6.04 -7.93 15.06
CA ASN A 553 4.60 -8.04 14.90
C ASN A 553 4.11 -8.18 13.45
N PHE A 554 4.87 -7.75 12.45
CA PHE A 554 4.41 -7.68 11.05
C PHE A 554 5.39 -8.25 10.02
N GLN A 555 6.29 -9.16 10.44
CA GLN A 555 7.26 -9.83 9.56
C GLN A 555 6.57 -10.57 8.40
N GLU A 556 5.38 -11.13 8.64
CA GLU A 556 4.60 -11.89 7.68
C GLU A 556 3.98 -11.04 6.56
N PHE A 557 4.01 -9.71 6.67
CA PHE A 557 3.36 -8.79 5.75
C PHE A 557 4.32 -8.35 4.63
N ASN A 558 4.80 -9.33 3.86
CA ASN A 558 5.55 -9.09 2.62
C ASN A 558 4.62 -9.06 1.38
N SER A 559 3.49 -9.78 1.45
CA SER A 559 2.61 -9.94 0.30
C SER A 559 1.81 -8.66 0.02
N LEU A 560 1.85 -8.24 -1.24
CA LEU A 560 0.89 -7.29 -1.80
C LEU A 560 -0.51 -7.90 -1.67
N GLU A 561 -1.22 -7.61 -0.58
CA GLU A 561 -2.68 -7.49 -0.71
C GLU A 561 -2.90 -6.29 -1.62
N VAL A 562 -3.30 -6.57 -2.85
CA VAL A 562 -3.56 -5.63 -3.93
C VAL A 562 -4.86 -4.85 -3.65
N LEU A 563 -4.96 -4.28 -2.45
CA LEU A 563 -6.02 -3.40 -2.01
C LEU A 563 -5.31 -2.21 -1.37
N SER A 564 -5.56 -1.02 -1.93
CA SER A 564 -4.94 0.28 -1.62
C SER A 564 -4.62 0.56 -0.15
N ASP A 565 -3.73 1.54 0.08
CA ASP A 565 -3.36 2.36 1.25
C ASP A 565 -4.06 2.19 2.63
N THR A 566 -5.34 1.83 2.68
CA THR A 566 -6.12 1.58 3.91
C THR A 566 -6.02 0.16 4.45
N ASN A 567 -5.43 -0.77 3.70
CA ASN A 567 -5.37 -2.19 4.03
C ASN A 567 -4.03 -2.56 4.70
N ARG A 568 -3.77 -1.98 5.89
CA ARG A 568 -2.58 -2.26 6.71
C ARG A 568 -2.95 -2.83 8.09
N PRO A 569 -2.12 -3.69 8.69
CA PRO A 569 -2.44 -4.33 9.96
C PRO A 569 -2.12 -3.51 11.25
N TRP A 570 -1.78 -2.23 11.12
CA TRP A 570 -1.51 -1.34 12.26
C TRP A 570 -2.19 0.01 12.09
N ASP A 571 -2.36 0.71 13.20
CA ASP A 571 -2.81 2.09 13.27
C ASP A 571 -1.67 3.02 13.71
N TYR A 572 -1.85 4.32 13.48
CA TYR A 572 -1.03 5.35 14.12
C TYR A 572 -1.88 6.02 15.20
N ASP A 573 -1.68 5.58 16.44
CA ASP A 573 -2.44 6.09 17.59
C ASP A 573 -1.72 7.29 18.23
N HIS A 574 -2.52 8.21 18.79
CA HIS A 574 -2.01 9.37 19.51
C HIS A 574 -1.66 9.00 20.97
N ILE A 575 -0.47 9.35 21.42
CA ILE A 575 -0.05 9.18 22.82
C ILE A 575 -0.87 10.13 23.69
N TYR A 576 -0.83 11.44 23.40
CA TYR A 576 -1.77 12.44 23.90
C TYR A 576 -3.07 12.38 23.08
N PRO A 577 -4.21 11.95 23.67
CA PRO A 577 -5.40 11.59 22.91
C PRO A 577 -5.96 12.68 21.99
N SER A 578 -6.32 12.30 20.76
CA SER A 578 -7.00 13.19 19.81
C SER A 578 -8.30 13.79 20.35
N SER A 579 -9.04 13.02 21.16
CA SER A 579 -10.27 13.48 21.80
C SER A 579 -10.06 14.67 22.76
N TRP A 580 -8.84 14.90 23.24
CA TRP A 580 -8.50 16.02 24.12
C TRP A 580 -8.15 17.31 23.36
N VAL A 581 -7.98 17.22 22.04
CA VAL A 581 -7.60 18.35 21.16
C VAL A 581 -8.67 18.64 20.11
N TYR A 582 -9.15 17.61 19.42
CA TYR A 582 -10.08 17.73 18.29
C TYR A 582 -11.43 18.31 18.73
N GLN A 583 -11.86 19.38 18.06
CA GLN A 583 -13.07 20.15 18.37
C GLN A 583 -13.18 20.68 19.81
N GLN A 584 -12.08 20.67 20.58
CA GLN A 584 -12.08 21.18 21.94
C GLN A 584 -11.71 22.66 21.99
N GLN A 585 -12.42 23.44 22.81
CA GLN A 585 -12.10 24.84 23.09
C GLN A 585 -10.97 24.97 24.12
N ASN A 586 -10.28 26.11 24.17
CA ASN A 586 -9.21 26.41 25.15
C ASN A 586 -8.03 25.43 25.12
N VAL A 587 -7.71 24.87 23.96
CA VAL A 587 -6.47 24.09 23.79
C VAL A 587 -5.34 25.04 23.45
N ASN A 588 -4.19 24.89 24.11
CA ASN A 588 -2.99 25.64 23.79
C ASN A 588 -2.68 25.53 22.28
N PRO A 589 -2.52 26.64 21.56
CA PRO A 589 -2.29 26.61 20.11
C PRO A 589 -1.02 25.84 19.70
N GLN A 590 0.04 25.87 20.51
CA GLN A 590 1.26 25.11 20.25
C GLN A 590 1.01 23.60 20.35
N ILE A 591 0.18 23.15 21.31
CA ILE A 591 -0.24 21.74 21.40
C ILE A 591 -0.98 21.33 20.13
N ARG A 592 -1.87 22.19 19.61
CA ARG A 592 -2.61 21.90 18.37
C ARG A 592 -1.68 21.70 17.17
N ASP A 593 -0.64 22.52 17.06
CA ASP A 593 0.32 22.40 15.96
C ASP A 593 1.03 21.04 15.99
N TRP A 594 1.49 20.62 17.16
CA TRP A 594 2.30 19.41 17.33
C TRP A 594 1.48 18.11 17.41
N HIS A 595 0.18 18.22 17.68
CA HIS A 595 -0.68 17.08 18.02
C HIS A 595 -0.66 15.93 17.00
N ASN A 596 -0.57 16.22 15.70
CA ASN A 596 -0.64 15.20 14.64
C ASN A 596 0.73 14.77 14.10
N MET A 597 1.82 15.25 14.72
CA MET A 597 3.19 14.93 14.34
C MET A 597 3.60 13.57 14.91
N ASN A 598 4.65 12.97 14.34
CA ASN A 598 5.27 11.73 14.81
C ASN A 598 5.61 11.77 16.31
N ALA A 599 5.93 12.95 16.86
CA ALA A 599 6.20 13.16 18.27
C ALA A 599 5.01 12.81 19.19
N ASN A 600 3.78 12.80 18.69
CA ASN A 600 2.61 12.37 19.43
C ASN A 600 2.09 11.01 18.97
N LEU A 601 2.76 10.33 18.03
CA LEU A 601 2.26 9.11 17.43
C LEU A 601 3.09 7.89 17.83
N ARG A 602 2.40 6.75 17.82
CA ARG A 602 2.99 5.42 17.86
C ARG A 602 2.27 4.53 16.86
N ALA A 603 3.03 3.70 16.15
CA ALA A 603 2.49 2.58 15.41
C ALA A 603 2.12 1.47 16.38
N ILE A 604 0.91 0.94 16.26
CA ILE A 604 0.39 -0.11 17.12
C ILE A 604 -0.52 -1.03 16.30
N SER A 605 -0.44 -2.34 16.52
CA SER A 605 -1.31 -3.30 15.85
C SER A 605 -2.78 -2.99 16.16
N LEU A 606 -3.67 -3.33 15.23
CA LEU A 606 -5.11 -3.12 15.46
C LEU A 606 -5.62 -3.91 16.67
N GLU A 607 -4.96 -5.02 17.00
CA GLU A 607 -5.24 -5.80 18.20
C GLU A 607 -4.71 -5.15 19.48
N GLU A 608 -3.60 -4.44 19.47
CA GLU A 608 -3.09 -3.79 20.68
C GLU A 608 -3.73 -2.42 20.92
N ASN A 609 -4.14 -1.74 19.86
CA ASN A 609 -5.01 -0.57 19.98
C ASN A 609 -6.34 -0.91 20.71
N ARG A 610 -6.68 -2.20 20.85
CA ARG A 610 -7.78 -2.75 21.65
C ARG A 610 -7.64 -2.57 23.16
N SER A 611 -6.41 -2.59 23.70
CA SER A 611 -6.16 -2.42 25.15
C SER A 611 -6.27 -0.96 25.55
N ASP A 612 -5.95 -0.07 24.62
CA ASP A 612 -5.75 1.34 24.89
C ASP A 612 -7.05 2.09 24.57
N GLY A 613 -7.72 2.62 25.60
CA GLY A 613 -8.98 3.34 25.43
C GLY A 613 -8.80 4.68 24.70
N ASN A 614 -9.86 5.21 24.07
CA ASN A 614 -9.88 6.53 23.37
C ASN A 614 -9.55 7.76 24.25
N ARG A 615 -9.36 7.54 25.55
CA ARG A 615 -9.02 8.54 26.58
C ARG A 615 -7.95 8.02 27.53
N GLU A 616 -7.26 6.95 27.16
CA GLU A 616 -6.24 6.40 28.03
C GLU A 616 -5.15 7.44 28.25
N ASP A 617 -4.82 7.57 29.52
CA ASP A 617 -3.87 8.51 30.07
C ASP A 617 -2.46 8.26 29.49
N PRO A 618 -1.79 9.29 28.93
CA PRO A 618 -0.39 9.19 28.49
C PRO A 618 0.55 8.59 29.54
N LYS A 619 0.35 8.88 30.83
CA LYS A 619 1.10 8.28 31.94
C LYS A 619 0.92 6.77 32.00
N LEU A 620 -0.32 6.29 31.93
CA LEU A 620 -0.60 4.84 31.92
C LEU A 620 0.03 4.15 30.71
N LYS A 621 -0.05 4.77 29.53
CA LYS A 621 0.62 4.27 28.32
C LYS A 621 2.14 4.16 28.54
N ALA A 622 2.75 5.18 29.13
CA ALA A 622 4.17 5.26 29.41
C ALA A 622 4.62 4.29 30.53
N GLU A 623 3.76 3.99 31.51
CA GLU A 623 4.04 3.06 32.61
C GLU A 623 3.74 1.59 32.26
N SER A 624 3.03 1.35 31.16
CA SER A 624 2.66 -0.01 30.73
C SER A 624 3.88 -0.90 30.46
N LEU A 625 3.69 -2.22 30.61
CA LEU A 625 4.70 -3.24 30.25
C LEU A 625 5.07 -3.22 28.75
N LYS A 626 4.26 -2.57 27.91
CA LYS A 626 4.49 -2.40 26.48
C LYS A 626 5.16 -1.06 26.15
N ALA A 627 5.47 -0.22 27.14
CA ALA A 627 6.06 1.08 26.90
C ALA A 627 7.38 0.99 26.13
N SER A 628 8.19 -0.05 26.35
CA SER A 628 9.43 -0.28 25.61
C SER A 628 9.22 -0.52 24.10
N ASP A 629 8.03 -0.93 23.68
CA ASP A 629 7.70 -1.13 22.26
C ASP A 629 7.46 0.20 21.51
N PHE A 630 7.24 1.30 22.26
CA PHE A 630 6.77 2.60 21.72
C PHE A 630 7.58 3.82 22.18
N PHE A 631 8.16 3.79 23.38
CA PHE A 631 8.98 4.85 23.99
C PHE A 631 10.44 4.42 23.93
N ILE A 632 11.04 4.73 22.78
CA ILE A 632 12.29 4.11 22.34
C ILE A 632 13.51 4.65 23.12
N ILE A 633 13.47 5.88 23.63
CA ILE A 633 14.54 6.49 24.47
C ILE A 633 13.96 7.61 25.34
N ASP A 634 14.33 7.66 26.63
CA ASP A 634 14.38 8.78 27.62
C ASP A 634 13.33 9.93 27.54
N ASP A 635 12.21 9.73 26.85
CA ASP A 635 11.10 10.67 26.73
C ASP A 635 9.96 10.31 27.71
N LYS A 636 9.99 9.07 28.23
CA LYS A 636 9.05 8.54 29.22
C LYS A 636 8.92 9.45 30.45
N GLU A 637 10.00 10.08 30.90
CA GLU A 637 9.99 10.96 32.08
C GLU A 637 8.97 12.10 31.98
N TYR A 638 8.74 12.65 30.78
CA TYR A 638 7.76 13.71 30.58
C TYR A 638 6.35 13.16 30.36
N TRP A 639 6.22 12.02 29.68
CA TRP A 639 4.93 11.37 29.46
C TRP A 639 4.29 10.88 30.76
N THR A 640 5.08 10.43 31.74
CA THR A 640 4.58 10.01 33.06
C THR A 640 4.05 11.15 33.92
N LYS A 641 4.25 12.42 33.51
CA LYS A 641 3.75 13.61 34.21
C LYS A 641 2.39 14.10 33.67
N ILE A 642 1.81 13.41 32.68
CA ILE A 642 0.61 13.88 31.96
C ILE A 642 -0.53 12.90 32.20
N GLU A 643 -1.45 13.24 33.11
CA GLU A 643 -2.55 12.35 33.51
C GLU A 643 -3.90 12.68 32.84
N ASN A 644 -4.08 13.94 32.46
CA ASN A 644 -5.37 14.49 32.05
C ASN A 644 -5.23 15.49 30.89
N ARG A 645 -6.39 15.89 30.35
CA ARG A 645 -6.45 17.02 29.42
C ARG A 645 -5.84 18.27 30.07
N ILE A 646 -5.02 18.98 29.30
CA ILE A 646 -4.17 20.06 29.81
C ILE A 646 -4.91 21.39 29.73
N TYR A 647 -4.92 22.12 30.84
CA TYR A 647 -5.53 23.45 30.96
C TYR A 647 -4.58 24.50 31.53
N ASP A 648 -3.52 24.07 32.23
CA ASP A 648 -2.54 24.93 32.89
C ASP A 648 -1.22 24.98 32.10
N GLU A 649 -0.42 26.03 32.35
CA GLU A 649 0.85 26.22 31.66
C GLU A 649 1.93 25.20 32.02
N GLN A 650 1.93 24.68 33.26
CA GLN A 650 2.96 23.76 33.73
C GLN A 650 2.83 22.41 33.03
N SER A 651 1.61 21.85 32.99
CA SER A 651 1.32 20.61 32.29
C SER A 651 1.53 20.76 30.78
N ALA A 652 1.20 21.93 30.20
CA ALA A 652 1.51 22.23 28.80
C ALA A 652 3.02 22.20 28.52
N MET A 653 3.83 22.76 29.43
CA MET A 653 5.29 22.69 29.34
C MET A 653 5.78 21.24 29.37
N TYR A 654 5.24 20.38 30.24
CA TYR A 654 5.59 18.94 30.25
C TYR A 654 5.26 18.23 28.94
N LEU A 655 4.06 18.44 28.38
CA LEU A 655 3.70 17.84 27.08
C LEU A 655 4.59 18.33 25.94
N MET A 656 4.87 19.64 25.88
CA MET A 656 5.78 20.17 24.87
C MET A 656 7.20 19.62 25.05
N SER A 657 7.64 19.41 26.28
CA SER A 657 8.95 18.81 26.58
C SER A 657 8.99 17.34 26.16
N ALA A 658 7.88 16.61 26.32
CA ALA A 658 7.73 15.25 25.80
C ALA A 658 7.85 15.21 24.28
N PHE A 659 7.11 16.09 23.57
CA PHE A 659 7.17 16.19 22.11
C PHE A 659 8.57 16.51 21.60
N VAL A 660 9.21 17.55 22.15
CA VAL A 660 10.56 17.97 21.75
C VAL A 660 11.59 16.87 22.02
N THR A 661 11.57 16.30 23.22
CA THR A 661 12.52 15.24 23.61
C THR A 661 12.39 14.05 22.67
N ARG A 662 11.17 13.63 22.36
CA ARG A 662 10.91 12.51 21.44
C ARG A 662 11.38 12.82 20.01
N THR A 663 11.11 14.02 19.49
CA THR A 663 11.61 14.44 18.16
C THR A 663 13.14 14.43 18.10
N ILE A 664 13.82 14.93 19.14
CA ILE A 664 15.28 14.89 19.23
C ILE A 664 15.78 13.45 19.32
N ASN A 665 15.10 12.57 20.06
CA ASN A 665 15.47 11.16 20.19
C ASN A 665 15.27 10.39 18.87
N PHE A 666 14.23 10.67 18.10
CA PHE A 666 14.10 10.15 16.73
C PHE A 666 15.27 10.55 15.85
N TYR A 667 15.68 11.82 15.92
CA TYR A 667 16.86 12.28 15.21
C TYR A 667 18.14 11.57 15.69
N LYS A 668 18.34 11.39 17.00
CA LYS A 668 19.49 10.68 17.55
C LYS A 668 19.58 9.23 17.04
N GLU A 669 18.48 8.49 17.06
CA GLU A 669 18.42 7.11 16.53
C GLU A 669 18.83 7.03 15.05
N ILE A 670 18.36 8.00 14.25
CA ILE A 670 18.73 8.09 12.82
C ILE A 670 20.19 8.50 12.67
N TYR A 671 20.66 9.48 13.45
CA TYR A 671 22.04 9.97 13.44
C TYR A 671 23.01 8.84 13.79
N PHE A 672 22.77 8.08 14.86
CA PHE A 672 23.64 6.99 15.26
C PHE A 672 23.67 5.86 14.22
N PHE A 673 22.52 5.55 13.62
CA PHE A 673 22.49 4.57 12.54
C PHE A 673 23.31 5.00 11.32
N ILE A 674 23.25 6.28 10.93
CA ILE A 674 23.93 6.76 9.72
C ILE A 674 25.42 7.06 9.98
N VAL A 675 25.75 7.67 11.13
CA VAL A 675 27.06 8.28 11.39
C VAL A 675 27.98 7.37 12.19
N GLU A 676 27.46 6.61 13.16
CA GLU A 676 28.29 5.76 14.00
C GLU A 676 28.49 4.38 13.35
N LYS A 677 29.72 3.88 13.39
CA LYS A 677 29.93 2.43 13.37
C LYS A 677 29.38 1.95 14.70
N SER A 678 28.29 1.16 14.67
CA SER A 678 27.82 0.48 15.88
C SER A 678 29.04 -0.18 16.53
N LEU A 679 29.28 0.17 17.80
CA LEU A 679 30.39 -0.32 18.62
C LEU A 679 30.54 -1.84 18.58
#